data_AF-A0AAD4SVN2-F1
#
_entry.id   AF-A0AAD4SVN2-F1
#
_cell.length_a   1.000
_cell.length_b   1.000
_cell.length_c   1.000
_cell.angle_alpha   90.00
_cell.angle_beta   90.00
_cell.angle_gamma   90.00
#
_symmetry.space_group_name_H-M   'P 1'
#
loop_
_entity.id
_entity.type
_entity.pdbx_description
1 polymer ?
#
loop_
_entity_poly.entity_id
_entity_poly.type
_entity_poly.pdbx_seq_one_letter_code
_entity_poly.pdbx_strand_id
1 'polypeptide(L)'
;MGGVATYYLKSEKLPTPAAEMIQPRYNSEYKFLITQQWQPMYKIRPSVSKAKQASLVQPRYKWRVFRNHQNKLKNHQNKLKKSTTCPHQNKLKNHQNHQKKLKNHQNKLKNHQNLRLVFQNDYGKTVRMKHCTSDDKEFYEYVANYAHLLNKFLEVYNLAADQCEDDSDQAAFLGWSKNVKQELERHNSIVEQKLGLDPTRETTLHTATAKYKEFLLATASGDIQGHEIPIHQSKIPAYTLGAMTKAVRELVTLDDTSHPRSKWIKEYCYENFKTSYLHAEVLLDKLCNSLAQEEIEVVERLYRHAMRLKMDFFYSRQSEQTLIIPVYTKLDPKERLILFADFDFTCTDLGSLGVLENIAIMTAQKADQLLQGQDRDKPSHITSTDLKNTWELLSQQSTFEYDNCIKKIMLGEKALNFNYHGLHSALVELSSSEGQAVSRIFGSGVLKGISLEDIKQAGKCMILKNGCMNFFKKVNKLDASVNIMSCWSEELTRSALSGGLDTLEVDGNAFSYADGIFTGEFTRQAHQSVTDKLKYFEDMVQENEDEHGLDALSVFIGTSVGDLLCLLEADIGIVIGSNRRLIEVGKHFGVRFVPLYAGVVDKQKKHSNSGNSIVWMGGLSGILYTVSSWTEIHAFILGRDLKDEEL
;
A
#
# COMPACT_ATOMS: atom_id res chain seq x y z
N MET A 1 14.89 -26.38 62.01
CA MET A 1 16.36 -26.34 62.22
C MET A 1 16.95 -25.62 61.01
N GLY A 2 17.58 -24.45 61.06
CA GLY A 2 17.92 -23.49 62.10
C GLY A 2 18.67 -22.30 61.45
N GLY A 3 18.55 -21.10 62.06
CA GLY A 3 19.32 -19.86 61.80
C GLY A 3 18.75 -18.96 60.69
N VAL A 4 18.07 -17.81 60.89
CA VAL A 4 18.13 -16.65 61.83
C VAL A 4 19.31 -15.68 61.60
N ALA A 5 18.99 -14.49 61.07
CA ALA A 5 19.40 -13.12 61.49
C ALA A 5 19.33 -12.16 60.27
N THR A 6 18.40 -11.21 60.08
CA THR A 6 18.15 -9.89 60.75
C THR A 6 19.45 -9.08 60.99
N TYR A 7 19.64 -7.81 60.59
CA TYR A 7 18.80 -6.62 60.72
C TYR A 7 19.49 -5.36 60.09
N TYR A 8 18.68 -4.32 59.82
CA TYR A 8 18.87 -2.85 59.95
C TYR A 8 19.60 -1.96 58.91
N LEU A 9 18.87 -0.86 58.66
CA LEU A 9 19.09 0.37 57.89
C LEU A 9 20.32 1.21 58.30
N LYS A 10 20.90 1.94 57.32
CA LYS A 10 21.27 3.35 57.51
C LYS A 10 21.41 4.12 56.18
N SER A 11 20.82 5.30 56.21
CA SER A 11 20.82 6.37 55.22
C SER A 11 22.20 7.01 55.03
N GLU A 12 22.55 7.44 53.81
CA GLU A 12 23.25 8.72 53.61
C GLU A 12 23.19 9.25 52.17
N LYS A 13 22.55 10.42 52.06
CA LYS A 13 22.81 11.61 51.23
C LYS A 13 23.13 11.52 49.71
N LEU A 14 22.22 12.20 48.99
CA LEU A 14 22.29 12.78 47.64
C LEU A 14 23.60 13.49 47.28
N PRO A 15 23.89 13.55 45.97
CA PRO A 15 23.92 14.86 45.31
C PRO A 15 23.00 14.93 44.06
N THR A 16 22.11 15.92 44.04
CA THR A 16 21.56 16.59 42.84
C THR A 16 22.51 17.75 42.45
N PRO A 17 22.46 18.40 41.26
CA PRO A 17 21.48 18.31 40.17
C PRO A 17 22.05 18.33 38.74
N ALA A 18 21.24 17.89 37.75
CA ALA A 18 21.09 18.57 36.46
C ALA A 18 19.89 17.98 35.72
N ALA A 19 18.83 18.78 35.63
CA ALA A 19 17.63 18.48 34.88
C ALA A 19 17.85 18.82 33.40
N GLU A 20 17.67 17.85 32.50
CA GLU A 20 17.31 18.15 31.12
C GLU A 20 16.00 17.46 30.77
N MET A 21 14.97 18.31 30.71
CA MET A 21 13.65 18.00 30.17
C MET A 21 13.78 17.79 28.65
N ILE A 22 13.60 16.57 28.17
CA ILE A 22 13.35 16.32 26.74
C ILE A 22 11.85 16.07 26.56
N GLN A 23 11.16 17.13 26.13
CA GLN A 23 9.82 17.05 25.55
C GLN A 23 9.86 16.25 24.24
N PRO A 24 8.83 15.44 23.91
CA PRO A 24 8.71 14.88 22.57
C PRO A 24 8.40 16.01 21.59
N ARG A 25 9.38 16.33 20.73
CA ARG A 25 9.18 17.20 19.57
C ARG A 25 8.29 16.49 18.56
N TYR A 26 7.17 17.15 18.25
CA TYR A 26 6.41 16.98 17.03
C TYR A 26 7.33 17.16 15.81
N ASN A 27 7.32 16.20 14.89
CA ASN A 27 7.89 16.36 13.55
C ASN A 27 6.75 16.68 12.59
N SER A 28 6.54 17.97 12.36
CA SER A 28 5.78 18.52 11.24
C SER A 28 6.78 19.06 10.21
N GLU A 29 7.08 18.29 9.17
CA GLU A 29 7.87 18.79 8.03
C GLU A 29 7.24 18.32 6.71
N TYR A 30 6.24 19.08 6.26
CA TYR A 30 5.95 19.33 4.86
C TYR A 30 5.28 20.71 4.75
N LYS A 31 6.07 21.78 4.68
CA LYS A 31 5.66 23.05 4.04
C LYS A 31 6.85 23.66 3.32
N PHE A 32 6.62 23.97 2.05
CA PHE A 32 7.52 24.68 1.16
C PHE A 32 7.70 26.15 1.59
N LEU A 33 8.80 26.72 1.10
CA LEU A 33 9.24 28.12 1.21
C LEU A 33 8.11 29.16 1.11
N ILE A 34 8.03 30.06 2.10
CA ILE A 34 8.17 31.54 1.98
C ILE A 34 8.07 32.13 3.41
N THR A 35 8.84 33.19 3.62
CA THR A 35 9.29 33.82 4.87
C THR A 35 8.29 34.75 5.56
N GLN A 36 8.53 34.94 6.89
CA GLN A 36 8.12 36.03 7.81
C GLN A 36 6.72 35.91 8.47
N GLN A 37 6.65 35.59 9.78
CA GLN A 37 6.54 36.51 10.95
C GLN A 37 5.04 36.92 11.20
N TRP A 38 4.35 36.77 12.34
CA TRP A 38 4.62 36.67 13.80
C TRP A 38 3.48 35.91 14.53
N GLN A 39 3.73 35.49 15.77
CA GLN A 39 2.74 34.97 16.73
C GLN A 39 2.05 36.09 17.54
N PRO A 40 0.96 35.77 18.25
CA PRO A 40 1.05 35.94 19.70
C PRO A 40 0.59 34.74 20.54
N MET A 41 1.20 34.69 21.72
CA MET A 41 1.06 33.78 22.85
C MET A 41 -0.36 33.72 23.41
N TYR A 42 -0.75 32.61 24.07
CA TYR A 42 -1.13 32.58 25.49
C TYR A 42 -1.08 31.14 26.03
N LYS A 43 -0.42 30.98 27.19
CA LYS A 43 -0.34 29.76 28.01
C LYS A 43 -1.55 29.67 28.92
N ILE A 44 -2.23 28.53 28.98
CA ILE A 44 -2.89 28.03 30.21
C ILE A 44 -2.75 26.48 30.25
N ARG A 45 -2.24 25.96 31.37
CA ARG A 45 -2.35 24.56 31.85
C ARG A 45 -3.25 24.62 33.09
N PRO A 46 -4.07 23.60 33.41
CA PRO A 46 -3.56 22.45 34.19
C PRO A 46 -4.24 21.08 33.90
N SER A 47 -3.48 20.00 34.04
CA SER A 47 -3.64 18.90 35.03
C SER A 47 -4.56 17.75 34.62
N VAL A 48 -3.97 16.59 34.29
CA VAL A 48 -4.60 15.29 34.58
C VAL A 48 -3.53 14.31 35.08
N SER A 49 -3.98 13.57 36.09
CA SER A 49 -3.40 12.46 36.84
C SER A 49 -2.86 11.31 35.99
N LYS A 50 -1.89 10.60 36.58
CA LYS A 50 -1.25 9.39 36.06
C LYS A 50 -2.16 8.18 36.22
N ALA A 51 -2.28 7.36 35.17
CA ALA A 51 -2.52 5.94 35.30
C ALA A 51 -1.56 5.17 34.37
N LYS A 52 -0.96 4.12 34.93
CA LYS A 52 0.16 3.33 34.40
C LYS A 52 -0.27 2.41 33.27
N GLN A 53 0.57 2.23 32.25
CA GLN A 53 0.67 0.93 31.56
C GLN A 53 2.06 0.68 30.97
N ALA A 54 2.39 -0.60 30.91
CA ALA A 54 3.71 -1.20 31.02
C ALA A 54 4.58 -1.07 29.77
N SER A 55 5.89 -1.02 30.02
CA SER A 55 6.99 -0.94 29.06
C SER A 55 7.25 -2.28 28.37
N LEU A 56 7.21 -2.29 27.03
CA LEU A 56 7.91 -3.27 26.20
C LEU A 56 9.17 -2.60 25.63
N VAL A 57 10.33 -3.10 26.07
CA VAL A 57 11.67 -2.62 25.74
C VAL A 57 11.96 -2.95 24.26
N GLN A 58 12.16 -1.93 23.42
CA GLN A 58 12.70 -2.10 22.06
C GLN A 58 14.23 -1.93 22.02
N PRO A 59 14.98 -2.69 21.19
CA PRO A 59 16.45 -2.61 21.14
C PRO A 59 16.97 -1.31 20.48
N ARG A 60 17.80 -0.57 21.22
CA ARG A 60 18.40 0.74 20.89
C ARG A 60 19.47 0.76 19.78
N TYR A 61 19.56 -0.23 18.91
CA TYR A 61 20.67 -0.34 17.94
C TYR A 61 20.48 0.42 16.61
N LYS A 62 19.24 0.81 16.24
CA LYS A 62 18.95 1.48 14.95
C LYS A 62 19.41 2.95 14.84
N TRP A 63 19.83 3.59 15.93
CA TRP A 63 20.05 5.05 15.96
C TRP A 63 21.51 5.54 15.87
N ARG A 64 22.51 4.66 15.96
CA ARG A 64 23.94 5.09 15.93
C ARG A 64 24.48 5.36 14.53
N VAL A 65 24.09 4.56 13.54
CA VAL A 65 24.57 4.70 12.15
C VAL A 65 23.96 5.92 11.46
N PHE A 66 22.66 6.18 11.66
CA PHE A 66 21.95 7.36 11.16
C PHE A 66 22.54 8.68 11.69
N ARG A 67 22.95 8.71 12.97
CA ARG A 67 23.50 9.92 13.60
C ARG A 67 24.92 10.23 13.10
N ASN A 68 25.72 9.21 12.82
CA ASN A 68 27.07 9.39 12.27
C ASN A 68 27.04 9.88 10.81
N HIS A 69 26.08 9.43 10.00
CA HIS A 69 25.93 9.92 8.62
C HIS A 69 25.38 11.35 8.57
N GLN A 70 24.41 11.70 9.42
CA GLN A 70 23.92 13.08 9.54
C GLN A 70 24.99 14.05 10.07
N ASN A 71 25.87 13.61 10.98
CA ASN A 71 26.97 14.44 11.47
C ASN A 71 28.06 14.63 10.41
N LYS A 72 28.36 13.61 9.59
CA LYS A 72 29.23 13.77 8.41
C LYS A 72 28.64 14.73 7.37
N LEU A 73 27.32 14.67 7.12
CA LEU A 73 26.60 15.59 6.23
C LEU A 73 26.58 17.04 6.76
N LYS A 74 26.36 17.23 8.06
CA LYS A 74 26.44 18.56 8.71
C LYS A 74 27.84 19.16 8.66
N ASN A 75 28.87 18.35 8.86
CA ASN A 75 30.26 18.79 8.72
C ASN A 75 30.64 19.14 7.28
N HIS A 76 30.10 18.41 6.30
CA HIS A 76 30.31 18.72 4.88
C HIS A 76 29.56 20.00 4.45
N GLN A 77 28.34 20.22 4.94
CA GLN A 77 27.57 21.45 4.73
C GLN A 77 28.23 22.67 5.41
N ASN A 78 28.81 22.51 6.60
CA ASN A 78 29.55 23.57 7.27
C ASN A 78 30.88 23.91 6.57
N LYS A 79 31.52 22.95 5.89
CA LYS A 79 32.68 23.22 5.01
C LYS A 79 32.27 23.96 3.73
N LEU A 80 31.11 23.66 3.15
CA LEU A 80 30.57 24.35 1.97
C LEU A 80 30.14 25.80 2.27
N LYS A 81 29.65 26.08 3.49
CA LYS A 81 29.32 27.44 3.95
C LYS A 81 30.54 28.36 4.13
N LYS A 82 31.77 27.81 4.12
CA LYS A 82 33.02 28.58 4.27
C LYS A 82 33.75 28.88 2.94
N SER A 83 33.18 28.45 1.81
CA SER A 83 33.78 28.64 0.48
C SER A 83 33.10 29.78 -0.27
N THR A 84 33.62 31.00 -0.15
CA THR A 84 33.22 32.17 -0.94
C THR A 84 33.90 32.16 -2.32
N THR A 85 33.18 31.77 -3.39
CA THR A 85 33.23 32.26 -4.79
C THR A 85 32.41 31.35 -5.75
N CYS A 86 31.76 31.95 -6.76
CA CYS A 86 30.70 31.45 -7.69
C CYS A 86 31.01 30.17 -8.53
N PRO A 87 30.05 29.58 -9.31
CA PRO A 87 28.64 29.90 -9.51
C PRO A 87 27.67 28.78 -9.03
N HIS A 88 26.57 29.18 -8.41
CA HIS A 88 25.77 28.32 -7.52
C HIS A 88 24.43 27.79 -8.10
N GLN A 89 24.12 28.01 -9.39
CA GLN A 89 22.81 27.59 -9.94
C GLN A 89 22.81 26.20 -10.59
N ASN A 90 23.88 25.77 -11.28
CA ASN A 90 23.94 24.44 -11.90
C ASN A 90 24.22 23.31 -10.90
N LYS A 91 24.98 23.58 -9.83
CA LYS A 91 25.26 22.58 -8.79
C LYS A 91 24.05 22.34 -7.88
N LEU A 92 23.21 23.35 -7.59
CA LEU A 92 21.98 23.16 -6.83
C LEU A 92 20.90 22.40 -7.62
N LYS A 93 20.73 22.69 -8.92
CA LYS A 93 19.80 21.93 -9.78
C LYS A 93 20.21 20.46 -9.91
N ASN A 94 21.51 20.18 -10.08
CA ASN A 94 22.00 18.79 -10.13
C ASN A 94 21.87 18.07 -8.78
N HIS A 95 22.09 18.75 -7.66
CA HIS A 95 21.97 18.14 -6.33
C HIS A 95 20.50 17.91 -5.91
N GLN A 96 19.59 18.82 -6.28
CA GLN A 96 18.15 18.63 -6.09
C GLN A 96 17.58 17.53 -6.99
N ASN A 97 18.06 17.42 -8.24
CA ASN A 97 17.73 16.30 -9.12
C ASN A 97 18.29 14.97 -8.61
N HIS A 98 19.51 14.93 -8.07
CA HIS A 98 20.06 13.72 -7.47
C HIS A 98 19.32 13.30 -6.21
N GLN A 99 18.96 14.25 -5.34
CA GLN A 99 18.17 13.97 -4.13
C GLN A 99 16.74 13.56 -4.46
N LYS A 100 16.09 14.16 -5.49
CA LYS A 100 14.79 13.69 -6.01
C LYS A 100 14.88 12.28 -6.60
N LYS A 101 15.93 11.98 -7.37
CA LYS A 101 16.19 10.64 -7.93
C LYS A 101 16.43 9.59 -6.85
N LEU A 102 17.23 9.90 -5.82
CA LEU A 102 17.49 9.03 -4.66
C LEU A 102 16.26 8.81 -3.77
N LYS A 103 15.43 9.84 -3.55
CA LYS A 103 14.16 9.71 -2.82
C LYS A 103 13.12 8.92 -3.62
N ASN A 104 13.07 9.11 -4.95
CA ASN A 104 12.29 8.27 -5.85
C ASN A 104 12.81 6.82 -5.88
N HIS A 105 14.12 6.58 -5.75
CA HIS A 105 14.72 5.26 -5.63
C HIS A 105 14.33 4.53 -4.35
N GLN A 106 14.47 5.20 -3.20
CA GLN A 106 14.08 4.64 -1.91
C GLN A 106 12.57 4.40 -1.80
N ASN A 107 11.76 5.20 -2.50
CA ASN A 107 10.32 4.96 -2.60
C ASN A 107 9.96 3.90 -3.65
N LYS A 108 10.71 3.76 -4.76
CA LYS A 108 10.48 2.72 -5.78
C LYS A 108 10.84 1.32 -5.30
N LEU A 109 11.98 1.16 -4.62
CA LEU A 109 12.38 -0.09 -3.94
C LEU A 109 11.41 -0.49 -2.81
N LYS A 110 10.74 0.49 -2.18
CA LYS A 110 9.75 0.23 -1.13
C LYS A 110 8.33 -0.01 -1.64
N ASN A 111 7.95 0.50 -2.82
CA ASN A 111 6.54 0.56 -3.24
C ASN A 111 6.18 0.01 -4.63
N HIS A 112 7.01 -0.74 -5.34
CA HIS A 112 6.58 -1.30 -6.62
C HIS A 112 6.74 -2.82 -6.74
N GLN A 113 5.61 -3.47 -7.06
CA GLN A 113 5.44 -4.85 -7.54
C GLN A 113 5.75 -6.01 -6.57
N ASN A 114 6.51 -5.81 -5.50
CA ASN A 114 6.83 -6.89 -4.55
C ASN A 114 5.61 -7.36 -3.73
N LEU A 115 4.61 -6.50 -3.55
CA LEU A 115 3.36 -6.84 -2.86
C LEU A 115 2.45 -7.76 -3.67
N ARG A 116 2.51 -7.70 -5.01
CA ARG A 116 1.65 -8.53 -5.90
C ARG A 116 1.98 -10.01 -5.81
N LEU A 117 3.27 -10.29 -5.67
CA LEU A 117 3.85 -11.64 -5.68
C LEU A 117 3.83 -12.25 -4.28
N VAL A 118 3.92 -11.44 -3.22
CA VAL A 118 3.75 -11.89 -1.83
C VAL A 118 2.27 -12.21 -1.53
N PHE A 119 1.33 -11.41 -2.05
CA PHE A 119 -0.12 -11.64 -1.89
C PHE A 119 -0.57 -13.01 -2.39
N GLN A 120 0.05 -13.51 -3.45
CA GLN A 120 -0.27 -14.80 -4.06
C GLN A 120 0.59 -15.95 -3.52
N ASN A 121 1.85 -15.70 -3.16
CA ASN A 121 2.78 -16.72 -2.65
C ASN A 121 2.34 -17.37 -1.34
N ASP A 122 1.78 -16.58 -0.44
CA ASP A 122 1.41 -17.06 0.90
C ASP A 122 -0.03 -17.60 0.90
N TYR A 123 -0.85 -17.15 -0.06
CA TYR A 123 -2.26 -17.51 -0.19
C TYR A 123 -2.52 -18.99 -0.51
N GLY A 124 -1.99 -19.50 -1.64
CA GLY A 124 -2.24 -20.89 -2.05
C GLY A 124 -1.47 -21.91 -1.20
N LYS A 125 -0.27 -21.56 -0.75
CA LYS A 125 0.62 -22.48 -0.02
C LYS A 125 0.27 -22.58 1.47
N THR A 126 0.09 -21.45 2.17
CA THR A 126 -0.20 -21.47 3.62
C THR A 126 -1.62 -21.95 3.89
N VAL A 127 -2.57 -21.72 2.98
CA VAL A 127 -3.91 -22.28 3.13
C VAL A 127 -3.96 -23.78 2.80
N ARG A 128 -3.27 -24.25 1.74
CA ARG A 128 -3.28 -25.69 1.39
C ARG A 128 -2.40 -26.55 2.29
N MET A 129 -1.19 -26.12 2.64
CA MET A 129 -0.30 -26.85 3.59
C MET A 129 -0.91 -27.01 4.98
N LYS A 130 -1.93 -26.20 5.31
CA LYS A 130 -2.55 -26.15 6.64
C LYS A 130 -3.98 -26.71 6.66
N HIS A 131 -4.74 -26.65 5.57
CA HIS A 131 -6.19 -26.84 5.64
C HIS A 131 -6.84 -27.51 4.42
N CYS A 132 -6.09 -27.85 3.37
CA CYS A 132 -6.63 -28.71 2.33
C CYS A 132 -6.00 -30.09 2.49
N THR A 133 -6.83 -31.12 2.40
CA THR A 133 -6.52 -32.55 2.40
C THR A 133 -5.63 -32.94 1.21
N SER A 134 -4.46 -32.30 1.06
CA SER A 134 -3.46 -32.81 0.11
C SER A 134 -3.06 -34.18 0.63
N ASP A 135 -3.25 -35.19 -0.22
CA ASP A 135 -2.61 -36.49 -0.10
C ASP A 135 -1.17 -36.27 0.38
N ASP A 136 -0.75 -36.99 1.42
CA ASP A 136 0.59 -36.88 1.98
C ASP A 136 1.65 -37.04 0.88
N LYS A 137 1.32 -37.82 -0.16
CA LYS A 137 2.11 -37.95 -1.38
C LYS A 137 2.40 -36.61 -2.07
N GLU A 138 1.40 -35.77 -2.30
CA GLU A 138 1.56 -34.47 -2.98
C GLU A 138 2.47 -33.52 -2.19
N PHE A 139 2.37 -33.55 -0.86
CA PHE A 139 3.24 -32.76 0.01
C PHE A 139 4.69 -33.23 -0.04
N TYR A 140 4.94 -34.54 0.04
CA TYR A 140 6.30 -35.04 -0.01
C TYR A 140 6.91 -34.94 -1.42
N GLU A 141 6.11 -35.00 -2.49
CA GLU A 141 6.55 -34.68 -3.86
C GLU A 141 6.96 -33.21 -4.01
N TYR A 142 6.27 -32.30 -3.31
CA TYR A 142 6.69 -30.91 -3.17
C TYR A 142 8.03 -30.80 -2.43
N VAL A 143 8.21 -31.52 -1.31
CA VAL A 143 9.47 -31.52 -0.53
C VAL A 143 10.62 -32.04 -1.41
N ALA A 144 10.41 -33.12 -2.15
CA ALA A 144 11.37 -33.67 -3.10
C ALA A 144 11.75 -32.68 -4.19
N ASN A 145 10.78 -31.99 -4.79
CA ASN A 145 11.06 -30.97 -5.79
C ASN A 145 11.76 -29.74 -5.21
N TYR A 146 11.47 -29.36 -3.97
CA TYR A 146 12.18 -28.26 -3.31
C TYR A 146 13.63 -28.62 -2.99
N ALA A 147 13.93 -29.89 -2.71
CA ALA A 147 15.30 -30.37 -2.56
C ALA A 147 16.15 -30.14 -3.83
N HIS A 148 15.59 -30.35 -5.03
CA HIS A 148 16.27 -30.01 -6.30
C HIS A 148 16.63 -28.52 -6.39
N LEU A 149 15.74 -27.65 -5.89
CA LEU A 149 15.97 -26.21 -5.87
C LEU A 149 17.02 -25.82 -4.81
N LEU A 150 16.97 -26.41 -3.62
CA LEU A 150 17.98 -26.21 -2.58
C LEU A 150 19.37 -26.64 -3.02
N ASN A 151 19.47 -27.80 -3.68
CA ASN A 151 20.74 -28.24 -4.26
C ASN A 151 21.28 -27.20 -5.24
N LYS A 152 20.41 -26.54 -6.01
CA LYS A 152 20.88 -25.47 -6.90
C LYS A 152 21.19 -24.16 -6.19
N PHE A 153 20.47 -23.81 -5.12
CA PHE A 153 20.82 -22.65 -4.29
C PHE A 153 22.24 -22.76 -3.73
N LEU A 154 22.70 -23.97 -3.39
CA LEU A 154 24.07 -24.23 -2.96
C LEU A 154 25.08 -23.79 -4.03
N GLU A 155 24.89 -24.26 -5.25
CA GLU A 155 25.74 -23.97 -6.41
C GLU A 155 25.72 -22.48 -6.76
N VAL A 156 24.53 -21.88 -6.78
CA VAL A 156 24.33 -20.44 -7.05
C VAL A 156 25.04 -19.57 -6.02
N TYR A 157 24.98 -19.91 -4.73
CA TYR A 157 25.70 -19.15 -3.71
C TYR A 157 27.20 -19.33 -3.79
N ASN A 158 27.70 -20.52 -4.14
CA ASN A 158 29.14 -20.73 -4.35
C ASN A 158 29.64 -19.93 -5.57
N LEU A 159 28.92 -19.97 -6.69
CA LEU A 159 29.25 -19.16 -7.87
C LEU A 159 29.29 -17.66 -7.55
N ALA A 160 28.29 -17.15 -6.82
CA ALA A 160 28.30 -15.75 -6.39
C ALA A 160 29.47 -15.42 -5.45
N ALA A 161 29.82 -16.33 -4.53
CA ALA A 161 30.97 -16.16 -3.65
C ALA A 161 32.28 -16.06 -4.43
N ASP A 162 32.45 -16.86 -5.47
CA ASP A 162 33.66 -16.84 -6.32
C ASP A 162 33.82 -15.53 -7.12
N GLN A 163 32.73 -14.77 -7.29
CA GLN A 163 32.72 -13.48 -7.99
C GLN A 163 32.78 -12.26 -7.04
N CYS A 164 32.85 -12.47 -5.72
CA CYS A 164 32.96 -11.38 -4.75
C CYS A 164 34.38 -10.80 -4.73
N GLU A 165 34.48 -9.46 -4.74
CA GLU A 165 35.76 -8.75 -4.56
C GLU A 165 36.15 -8.59 -3.08
N ASP A 166 35.16 -8.61 -2.17
CA ASP A 166 35.34 -8.39 -0.73
C ASP A 166 35.17 -9.72 0.03
N ASP A 167 36.19 -10.09 0.81
CA ASP A 167 36.21 -11.34 1.59
C ASP A 167 35.03 -11.47 2.56
N SER A 168 34.51 -10.36 3.10
CA SER A 168 33.34 -10.38 4.00
C SER A 168 32.04 -10.67 3.24
N ASP A 169 31.92 -10.19 2.01
CA ASP A 169 30.78 -10.49 1.15
C ASP A 169 30.84 -11.95 0.70
N GLN A 170 32.03 -12.43 0.30
CA GLN A 170 32.28 -13.84 -0.01
C GLN A 170 31.89 -14.75 1.16
N ALA A 171 32.34 -14.41 2.37
CA ALA A 171 32.04 -15.18 3.57
C ALA A 171 30.53 -15.25 3.87
N ALA A 172 29.76 -14.19 3.54
CA ALA A 172 28.31 -14.19 3.70
C ALA A 172 27.64 -15.21 2.76
N PHE A 173 28.03 -15.24 1.49
CA PHE A 173 27.51 -16.21 0.51
C PHE A 173 27.85 -17.65 0.87
N LEU A 174 29.09 -17.92 1.29
CA LEU A 174 29.49 -19.24 1.78
C LEU A 174 28.74 -19.65 3.05
N GLY A 175 28.44 -18.70 3.93
CA GLY A 175 27.60 -18.90 5.10
C GLY A 175 26.18 -19.34 4.72
N TRP A 176 25.55 -18.69 3.74
CA TRP A 176 24.23 -19.10 3.23
C TRP A 176 24.27 -20.44 2.50
N SER A 177 25.33 -20.70 1.73
CA SER A 177 25.58 -22.00 1.09
C SER A 177 25.60 -23.14 2.13
N LYS A 178 26.32 -22.96 3.24
CA LYS A 178 26.33 -23.92 4.36
C LYS A 178 24.94 -24.14 4.98
N ASN A 179 24.17 -23.07 5.19
CA ASN A 179 22.82 -23.18 5.74
C ASN A 179 21.87 -23.91 4.77
N VAL A 180 21.98 -23.64 3.46
CA VAL A 180 21.22 -24.34 2.42
C VAL A 180 21.57 -25.83 2.38
N LYS A 181 22.85 -26.19 2.55
CA LYS A 181 23.28 -27.59 2.61
C LYS A 181 22.60 -28.35 3.74
N GLN A 182 22.54 -27.76 4.94
CA GLN A 182 21.84 -28.35 6.08
C GLN A 182 20.34 -28.52 5.80
N GLU A 183 19.72 -27.54 5.14
CA GLU A 183 18.32 -27.61 4.78
C GLU A 183 18.04 -28.68 3.70
N LEU A 184 18.96 -28.86 2.76
CA LEU A 184 18.90 -29.91 1.73
C LEU A 184 18.98 -31.30 2.35
N GLU A 185 19.95 -31.54 3.24
CA GLU A 185 20.11 -32.80 3.97
C GLU A 185 18.82 -33.16 4.73
N ARG A 186 18.19 -32.15 5.33
CA ARG A 186 16.90 -32.31 6.02
C ARG A 186 15.76 -32.70 5.07
N HIS A 187 15.65 -32.06 3.90
CA HIS A 187 14.62 -32.42 2.92
C HIS A 187 14.84 -33.83 2.37
N ASN A 188 16.08 -34.19 2.04
CA ASN A 188 16.42 -35.52 1.57
C ASN A 188 16.03 -36.60 2.58
N SER A 189 16.33 -36.39 3.86
CA SER A 189 15.92 -37.30 4.93
C SER A 189 14.40 -37.47 5.02
N ILE A 190 13.62 -36.40 4.83
CA ILE A 190 12.15 -36.48 4.81
C ILE A 190 11.67 -37.28 3.61
N VAL A 191 12.22 -37.03 2.42
CA VAL A 191 11.86 -37.73 1.18
C VAL A 191 12.15 -39.23 1.29
N GLU A 192 13.33 -39.60 1.78
CA GLU A 192 13.72 -40.99 2.01
C GLU A 192 12.77 -41.68 3.01
N GLN A 193 12.50 -41.03 4.15
CA GLN A 193 11.66 -41.63 5.21
C GLN A 193 10.19 -41.74 4.85
N LYS A 194 9.67 -40.83 4.01
CA LYS A 194 8.23 -40.70 3.78
C LYS A 194 7.77 -41.17 2.40
N LEU A 195 8.64 -41.11 1.39
CA LEU A 195 8.36 -41.62 0.05
C LEU A 195 9.15 -42.88 -0.27
N GLY A 196 10.19 -43.21 0.49
CA GLY A 196 11.06 -44.35 0.18
C GLY A 196 11.85 -44.17 -1.12
N LEU A 197 11.96 -42.93 -1.62
CA LEU A 197 12.64 -42.60 -2.87
C LEU A 197 14.06 -42.12 -2.61
N ASP A 198 14.98 -42.45 -3.51
CA ASP A 198 16.29 -41.79 -3.57
C ASP A 198 16.11 -40.35 -4.11
N PRO A 199 16.35 -39.31 -3.30
CA PRO A 199 16.17 -37.92 -3.71
C PRO A 199 17.07 -37.50 -4.87
N THR A 200 18.16 -38.24 -5.13
CA THR A 200 19.14 -37.94 -6.19
C THR A 200 18.87 -38.65 -7.53
N ARG A 201 18.00 -39.67 -7.56
CA ARG A 201 17.82 -40.54 -8.74
C ARG A 201 16.38 -40.79 -9.15
N GLU A 202 15.43 -40.73 -8.22
CA GLU A 202 14.08 -41.28 -8.43
C GLU A 202 12.96 -40.24 -8.35
N THR A 203 13.30 -38.96 -8.21
CA THR A 203 12.31 -37.87 -8.07
C THR A 203 12.13 -37.13 -9.39
N THR A 204 10.89 -37.10 -9.90
CA THR A 204 10.56 -36.40 -11.16
C THR A 204 10.65 -34.88 -10.95
N LEU A 205 11.52 -34.23 -11.72
CA LEU A 205 11.69 -32.77 -11.67
C LEU A 205 10.53 -32.10 -12.40
N HIS A 206 9.75 -31.30 -11.67
CA HIS A 206 8.64 -30.56 -12.25
C HIS A 206 9.14 -29.40 -13.14
N THR A 207 8.48 -29.15 -14.28
CA THR A 207 8.88 -28.14 -15.28
C THR A 207 9.08 -26.74 -14.69
N ALA A 208 8.19 -26.30 -13.79
CA ALA A 208 8.34 -25.01 -13.09
C ALA A 208 9.59 -24.95 -12.19
N THR A 209 9.97 -26.08 -11.57
CA THR A 209 11.21 -26.20 -10.80
C THR A 209 12.42 -26.10 -11.73
N ALA A 210 12.38 -26.77 -12.89
CA ALA A 210 13.46 -26.73 -13.88
C ALA A 210 13.70 -25.30 -14.39
N LYS A 211 12.65 -24.59 -14.82
CA LYS A 211 12.75 -23.19 -15.26
C LYS A 211 13.35 -22.27 -14.19
N TYR A 212 12.92 -22.42 -12.94
CA TYR A 212 13.45 -21.60 -11.85
C TYR A 212 14.93 -21.91 -11.56
N LYS A 213 15.30 -23.18 -11.61
CA LYS A 213 16.68 -23.66 -11.44
C LYS A 213 17.60 -23.09 -12.52
N GLU A 214 17.18 -23.16 -13.78
CA GLU A 214 17.93 -22.67 -14.94
C GLU A 214 18.13 -21.15 -14.88
N PHE A 215 17.08 -20.40 -14.56
CA PHE A 215 17.17 -18.95 -14.42
C PHE A 215 18.17 -18.50 -13.36
N LEU A 216 18.15 -19.12 -12.18
CA LEU A 216 19.07 -18.75 -11.09
C LEU A 216 20.53 -19.06 -11.45
N LEU A 217 20.76 -20.18 -12.14
CA LEU A 217 22.07 -20.54 -12.66
C LEU A 217 22.60 -19.56 -13.68
N ALA A 218 21.77 -19.22 -14.67
CA ALA A 218 22.12 -18.26 -15.71
C ALA A 218 22.50 -16.92 -15.07
N THR A 219 21.69 -16.46 -14.11
CA THR A 219 21.97 -15.23 -13.34
C THR A 219 23.31 -15.31 -12.58
N ALA A 220 23.58 -16.41 -11.88
CA ALA A 220 24.80 -16.59 -11.10
C ALA A 220 26.07 -16.80 -11.95
N SER A 221 25.89 -17.22 -13.20
CA SER A 221 26.98 -17.40 -14.17
C SER A 221 27.23 -16.14 -15.01
N GLY A 222 26.41 -15.10 -14.84
CA GLY A 222 26.48 -13.87 -15.62
C GLY A 222 25.78 -13.93 -17.00
N ASP A 223 25.08 -15.02 -17.31
CA ASP A 223 24.30 -15.18 -18.54
C ASP A 223 22.90 -14.59 -18.36
N ILE A 224 22.83 -13.24 -18.37
CA ILE A 224 21.58 -12.50 -18.18
C ILE A 224 21.06 -12.02 -19.55
N GLN A 225 19.98 -12.64 -20.01
CA GLN A 225 19.33 -12.31 -21.29
C GLN A 225 18.80 -10.88 -21.33
N GLY A 226 18.85 -10.25 -22.51
CA GLY A 226 18.30 -8.90 -22.74
C GLY A 226 19.20 -7.75 -22.24
N HIS A 227 20.47 -8.03 -21.95
CA HIS A 227 21.44 -7.01 -21.57
C HIS A 227 22.35 -6.66 -22.75
N GLU A 228 22.25 -5.43 -23.26
CA GLU A 228 23.05 -4.94 -24.39
C GLU A 228 24.51 -4.61 -24.01
N ILE A 229 24.82 -4.60 -22.71
CA ILE A 229 26.14 -4.24 -22.17
C ILE A 229 26.82 -5.51 -21.61
N PRO A 230 28.12 -5.75 -21.85
CA PRO A 230 28.84 -6.84 -21.19
C PRO A 230 28.83 -6.68 -19.66
N ILE A 231 28.39 -7.70 -18.94
CA ILE A 231 28.30 -7.69 -17.47
C ILE A 231 29.69 -7.88 -16.88
N HIS A 232 30.11 -6.92 -16.05
CA HIS A 232 31.34 -7.10 -15.28
C HIS A 232 31.14 -8.12 -14.17
N GLN A 233 32.09 -9.05 -14.02
CA GLN A 233 32.01 -10.16 -13.06
C GLN A 233 31.70 -9.72 -11.62
N SER A 234 32.27 -8.60 -11.18
CA SER A 234 32.03 -8.08 -9.85
C SER A 234 30.60 -7.58 -9.57
N LYS A 235 29.73 -7.52 -10.59
CA LYS A 235 28.30 -7.20 -10.42
C LYS A 235 27.43 -8.43 -10.20
N ILE A 236 27.92 -9.62 -10.57
CA ILE A 236 27.19 -10.89 -10.46
C ILE A 236 26.68 -11.18 -9.05
N PRO A 237 27.41 -10.88 -7.95
CA PRO A 237 26.90 -11.10 -6.60
C PRO A 237 25.62 -10.28 -6.30
N ALA A 238 25.56 -9.02 -6.78
CA ALA A 238 24.40 -8.16 -6.59
C ALA A 238 23.18 -8.69 -7.37
N TYR A 239 23.38 -9.13 -8.61
CA TYR A 239 22.35 -9.70 -9.46
C TYR A 239 21.83 -11.04 -8.92
N THR A 240 22.75 -11.90 -8.48
CA THR A 240 22.42 -13.20 -7.89
C THR A 240 21.66 -13.02 -6.59
N LEU A 241 22.13 -12.14 -5.70
CA LEU A 241 21.42 -11.87 -4.46
C LEU A 241 20.08 -11.18 -4.73
N GLY A 242 19.97 -10.30 -5.73
CA GLY A 242 18.70 -9.74 -6.20
C GLY A 242 17.69 -10.82 -6.62
N ALA A 243 18.12 -11.81 -7.40
CA ALA A 243 17.27 -12.93 -7.80
C ALA A 243 16.93 -13.89 -6.65
N MET A 244 17.83 -14.05 -5.68
CA MET A 244 17.69 -14.97 -4.55
C MET A 244 17.00 -14.37 -3.32
N THR A 245 17.00 -13.04 -3.19
CA THR A 245 16.44 -12.32 -2.03
C THR A 245 14.94 -12.54 -1.97
N LYS A 246 14.50 -13.14 -0.86
CA LYS A 246 13.08 -13.29 -0.56
C LYS A 246 12.61 -12.01 0.13
N ALA A 247 11.53 -11.38 -0.34
CA ALA A 247 10.87 -10.37 0.49
C ALA A 247 10.42 -11.01 1.80
N VAL A 248 10.96 -10.53 2.92
CA VAL A 248 10.45 -10.89 4.24
C VAL A 248 9.18 -10.10 4.48
N ARG A 249 8.05 -10.78 4.54
CA ARG A 249 6.97 -10.33 5.42
C ARG A 249 6.53 -11.48 6.28
N GLU A 250 6.19 -11.08 7.50
CA GLU A 250 5.75 -11.91 8.61
C GLU A 250 4.81 -12.99 8.11
N LEU A 251 5.29 -14.24 8.08
CA LEU A 251 4.40 -15.39 8.18
C LEU A 251 3.57 -15.12 9.42
N VAL A 252 2.29 -14.82 9.20
CA VAL A 252 1.32 -14.56 10.26
C VAL A 252 1.48 -15.65 11.30
N THR A 253 1.61 -15.29 12.58
CA THR A 253 1.67 -16.23 13.69
C THR A 253 0.51 -17.21 13.57
N LEU A 254 0.83 -18.45 13.19
CA LEU A 254 -0.14 -19.51 12.99
C LEU A 254 -0.49 -20.11 14.34
N ASP A 255 -1.67 -19.79 14.84
CA ASP A 255 -2.16 -20.20 16.16
C ASP A 255 -2.69 -21.65 16.20
N ASP A 256 -2.61 -22.37 15.08
CA ASP A 256 -3.16 -23.72 14.97
C ASP A 256 -2.07 -24.78 15.13
N THR A 257 -1.93 -25.27 16.35
CA THR A 257 -0.94 -26.28 16.75
C THR A 257 -1.35 -27.72 16.40
N SER A 258 -2.56 -27.92 15.86
CA SER A 258 -3.16 -29.25 15.65
C SER A 258 -2.79 -29.94 14.33
N HIS A 259 -2.24 -29.22 13.35
CA HIS A 259 -1.97 -29.78 12.03
C HIS A 259 -0.73 -30.71 12.00
N PRO A 260 -0.74 -31.88 11.32
CA PRO A 260 0.41 -32.79 11.23
C PRO A 260 1.70 -32.15 10.70
N ARG A 261 1.55 -31.12 9.84
CA ARG A 261 2.67 -30.37 9.23
C ARG A 261 3.04 -29.10 10.02
N SER A 262 2.40 -28.82 11.15
CA SER A 262 2.64 -27.63 11.97
C SER A 262 4.08 -27.54 12.48
N LYS A 263 4.73 -28.69 12.75
CA LYS A 263 6.15 -28.74 13.13
C LYS A 263 7.06 -28.23 11.99
N TRP A 264 6.85 -28.72 10.77
CA TRP A 264 7.60 -28.29 9.59
C TRP A 264 7.37 -26.79 9.31
N ILE A 265 6.16 -26.28 9.47
CA ILE A 265 5.85 -24.86 9.25
C ILE A 265 6.48 -23.97 10.33
N LYS A 266 6.38 -24.34 11.62
CA LYS A 266 6.98 -23.59 12.74
C LYS A 266 8.50 -23.44 12.57
N GLU A 267 9.16 -24.43 11.99
CA GLU A 267 10.60 -24.39 11.72
C GLU A 267 11.02 -23.24 10.79
N TYR A 268 10.21 -22.87 9.80
CA TYR A 268 10.49 -21.72 8.93
C TYR A 268 10.02 -20.38 9.49
N CYS A 269 9.23 -20.38 10.56
CA CYS A 269 8.77 -19.19 11.26
C CYS A 269 9.72 -18.74 12.37
N TYR A 270 10.81 -19.48 12.66
CA TYR A 270 11.79 -19.09 13.67
C TYR A 270 12.59 -17.84 13.28
N GLU A 271 12.97 -17.05 14.30
CA GLU A 271 13.75 -15.82 14.16
C GLU A 271 15.08 -16.01 13.41
N ASN A 272 15.65 -17.23 13.41
CA ASN A 272 16.89 -17.53 12.67
C ASN A 272 16.71 -17.40 11.15
N PHE A 273 15.57 -17.86 10.61
CA PHE A 273 15.26 -17.67 9.19
C PHE A 273 15.04 -16.19 8.87
N LYS A 274 14.28 -15.49 9.73
CA LYS A 274 14.02 -14.05 9.59
C LYS A 274 15.32 -13.22 9.60
N THR A 275 16.24 -13.55 10.49
CA THR A 275 17.56 -12.90 10.61
C THR A 275 18.42 -13.13 9.37
N SER A 276 18.42 -14.35 8.82
CA SER A 276 19.16 -14.67 7.58
C SER A 276 18.66 -13.83 6.39
N TYR A 277 17.35 -13.64 6.26
CA TYR A 277 16.79 -12.81 5.20
C TYR A 277 17.07 -11.31 5.38
N LEU A 278 16.96 -10.79 6.61
CA LEU A 278 17.35 -9.42 6.93
C LEU A 278 18.83 -9.17 6.59
N HIS A 279 19.69 -10.14 6.85
CA HIS A 279 21.10 -10.07 6.47
C HIS A 279 21.28 -10.00 4.95
N ALA A 280 20.50 -10.79 4.19
CA ALA A 280 20.52 -10.76 2.73
C ALA A 280 20.06 -9.41 2.15
N GLU A 281 19.00 -8.81 2.71
CA GLU A 281 18.53 -7.47 2.29
C GLU A 281 19.60 -6.40 2.56
N VAL A 282 20.24 -6.43 3.73
CA VAL A 282 21.31 -5.47 4.08
C VAL A 282 22.53 -5.64 3.16
N LEU A 283 22.90 -6.87 2.83
CA LEU A 283 24.01 -7.12 1.91
C LEU A 283 23.65 -6.71 0.48
N LEU A 284 22.43 -6.97 0.02
CA LEU A 284 21.97 -6.51 -1.30
C LEU A 284 22.02 -4.98 -1.40
N ASP A 285 21.55 -4.27 -0.37
CA ASP A 285 21.68 -2.81 -0.28
C ASP A 285 23.15 -2.35 -0.34
N LYS A 286 24.06 -3.07 0.33
CA LYS A 286 25.51 -2.80 0.28
C LYS A 286 26.02 -2.92 -1.15
N LEU A 287 25.76 -4.07 -1.81
CA LEU A 287 26.24 -4.39 -3.16
C LEU A 287 25.69 -3.42 -4.20
N CYS A 288 24.42 -3.04 -4.08
CA CYS A 288 23.76 -2.07 -4.97
C CYS A 288 24.38 -0.66 -4.91
N ASN A 289 25.10 -0.26 -3.85
CA ASN A 289 25.76 1.04 -3.80
C ASN A 289 26.88 1.19 -4.86
N SER A 290 27.39 0.07 -5.37
CA SER A 290 28.42 0.04 -6.41
C SER A 290 27.86 0.03 -7.83
N LEU A 291 26.53 0.01 -7.98
CA LEU A 291 25.84 -0.11 -9.26
C LEU A 291 25.43 1.25 -9.82
N ALA A 292 25.49 1.38 -11.14
CA ALA A 292 24.86 2.44 -11.90
C ALA A 292 23.34 2.28 -11.91
N GLN A 293 22.63 3.32 -12.36
CA GLN A 293 21.17 3.35 -12.35
C GLN A 293 20.56 2.25 -13.21
N GLU A 294 21.14 2.04 -14.38
CA GLU A 294 20.74 1.06 -15.38
C GLU A 294 20.99 -0.38 -14.86
N GLU A 295 22.04 -0.57 -14.07
CA GLU A 295 22.37 -1.86 -13.43
C GLU A 295 21.43 -2.18 -12.25
N ILE A 296 20.95 -1.16 -11.52
CA ILE A 296 19.92 -1.35 -10.48
C ILE A 296 18.60 -1.81 -11.12
N GLU A 297 18.26 -1.29 -12.30
CA GLU A 297 17.07 -1.73 -13.04
C GLU A 297 17.16 -3.20 -13.47
N VAL A 298 18.37 -3.72 -13.72
CA VAL A 298 18.62 -5.15 -13.94
C VAL A 298 18.34 -5.96 -12.67
N VAL A 299 18.84 -5.53 -11.51
CA VAL A 299 18.54 -6.17 -10.20
C VAL A 299 17.03 -6.25 -9.98
N GLU A 300 16.31 -5.15 -10.22
CA GLU A 300 14.85 -5.11 -10.07
C GLU A 300 14.14 -6.09 -11.01
N ARG A 301 14.57 -6.17 -12.28
CA ARG A 301 13.99 -7.09 -13.27
C ARG A 301 14.26 -8.55 -12.90
N LEU A 302 15.48 -8.89 -12.50
CA LEU A 302 15.85 -10.23 -12.05
C LEU A 302 15.04 -10.64 -10.82
N TYR A 303 14.92 -9.76 -9.84
CA TYR A 303 14.08 -9.98 -8.67
C TYR A 303 12.63 -10.28 -9.07
N ARG A 304 12.04 -9.47 -9.96
CA ARG A 304 10.65 -9.66 -10.42
C ARG A 304 10.48 -10.99 -11.15
N HIS A 305 11.44 -11.35 -12.01
CA HIS A 305 11.41 -12.60 -12.75
C HIS A 305 11.55 -13.82 -11.81
N ALA A 306 12.50 -13.77 -10.87
CA ALA A 306 12.67 -14.79 -9.85
C ALA A 306 11.38 -15.01 -9.04
N MET A 307 10.71 -13.92 -8.67
CA MET A 307 9.46 -13.98 -7.92
C MET A 307 8.31 -14.58 -8.74
N ARG A 308 8.24 -14.34 -10.06
CA ARG A 308 7.28 -15.00 -10.98
C ARG A 308 7.54 -16.51 -11.06
N LEU A 309 8.79 -16.92 -11.32
CA LEU A 309 9.17 -18.33 -11.41
C LEU A 309 8.94 -19.09 -10.10
N LYS A 310 9.25 -18.44 -8.97
CA LYS A 310 8.96 -18.97 -7.64
C LYS A 310 7.46 -19.18 -7.44
N MET A 311 6.62 -18.31 -7.97
CA MET A 311 5.17 -18.51 -7.94
C MET A 311 4.74 -19.67 -8.82
N ASP A 312 5.26 -19.80 -10.05
CA ASP A 312 4.95 -20.94 -10.91
C ASP A 312 5.33 -22.26 -10.24
N PHE A 313 6.45 -22.30 -9.51
CA PHE A 313 6.82 -23.44 -8.69
C PHE A 313 5.78 -23.78 -7.61
N PHE A 314 5.13 -22.79 -6.99
CA PHE A 314 4.09 -23.03 -5.98
C PHE A 314 2.70 -23.32 -6.57
N TYR A 315 2.36 -22.73 -7.71
CA TYR A 315 1.04 -22.84 -8.34
C TYR A 315 0.90 -24.07 -9.23
N SER A 316 1.98 -24.52 -9.85
CA SER A 316 1.94 -25.73 -10.69
C SER A 316 1.57 -27.02 -9.95
N ARG A 317 1.52 -26.96 -8.61
CA ARG A 317 1.08 -28.06 -7.74
C ARG A 317 -0.25 -27.74 -7.03
N GLN A 318 -1.06 -26.85 -7.58
CA GLN A 318 -2.39 -26.54 -7.07
C GLN A 318 -3.41 -26.92 -8.14
N SER A 319 -4.44 -27.66 -7.75
CA SER A 319 -5.66 -27.71 -8.56
C SER A 319 -6.31 -26.33 -8.48
N GLU A 320 -6.40 -25.64 -9.62
CA GLU A 320 -7.04 -24.32 -9.71
C GLU A 320 -8.51 -24.33 -9.28
N GLN A 321 -9.12 -25.52 -9.20
CA GLN A 321 -10.53 -25.72 -8.87
C GLN A 321 -10.89 -25.41 -7.41
N THR A 322 -9.92 -25.36 -6.49
CA THR A 322 -10.20 -25.14 -5.06
C THR A 322 -9.97 -23.71 -4.57
N LEU A 323 -9.49 -22.81 -5.43
CA LEU A 323 -9.13 -21.44 -5.03
C LEU A 323 -10.31 -20.48 -5.18
N ILE A 324 -10.49 -19.60 -4.19
CA ILE A 324 -11.56 -18.58 -4.18
C ILE A 324 -11.12 -17.23 -4.75
N ILE A 325 -9.89 -17.15 -5.25
CA ILE A 325 -9.32 -16.01 -5.98
C ILE A 325 -8.55 -16.53 -7.22
N PRO A 326 -8.33 -15.70 -8.26
CA PRO A 326 -8.80 -14.32 -8.42
C PRO A 326 -10.31 -14.22 -8.49
N VAL A 327 -10.90 -13.27 -7.76
CA VAL A 327 -12.37 -13.16 -7.61
C VAL A 327 -13.07 -13.22 -8.96
N TYR A 328 -12.63 -12.40 -9.93
CA TYR A 328 -13.25 -12.33 -11.25
C TYR A 328 -13.31 -13.68 -11.98
N THR A 329 -12.20 -14.44 -11.95
CA THR A 329 -12.12 -15.75 -12.63
C THR A 329 -12.83 -16.88 -11.90
N LYS A 330 -13.31 -16.62 -10.68
CA LYS A 330 -13.95 -17.59 -9.80
C LYS A 330 -15.43 -17.26 -9.54
N LEU A 331 -15.96 -16.23 -10.19
CA LEU A 331 -17.38 -15.93 -10.21
C LEU A 331 -18.15 -17.11 -10.82
N ASP A 332 -19.37 -17.34 -10.33
CA ASP A 332 -20.29 -18.22 -11.03
C ASP A 332 -20.54 -17.66 -12.44
N PRO A 333 -20.72 -18.50 -13.48
CA PRO A 333 -21.09 -18.02 -14.82
C PRO A 333 -22.36 -17.15 -14.86
N LYS A 334 -23.20 -17.23 -13.82
CA LYS A 334 -24.39 -16.39 -13.64
C LYS A 334 -24.13 -15.15 -12.79
N GLU A 335 -22.91 -14.92 -12.33
CA GLU A 335 -22.56 -13.74 -11.54
C GLU A 335 -21.81 -12.72 -12.40
N ARG A 336 -22.13 -11.43 -12.19
CA ARG A 336 -21.38 -10.31 -12.79
C ARG A 336 -20.63 -9.54 -11.71
N LEU A 337 -19.41 -9.11 -12.01
CA LEU A 337 -18.68 -8.20 -11.13
C LEU A 337 -19.19 -6.77 -11.30
N ILE A 338 -19.60 -6.13 -10.21
CA ILE A 338 -19.85 -4.68 -10.17
C ILE A 338 -18.85 -4.05 -9.21
N LEU A 339 -18.02 -3.15 -9.74
CA LEU A 339 -16.95 -2.52 -8.99
C LEU A 339 -17.19 -1.02 -8.86
N PHE A 340 -17.22 -0.54 -7.63
CA PHE A 340 -17.26 0.87 -7.29
C PHE A 340 -15.94 1.31 -6.69
N ALA A 341 -15.50 2.51 -7.05
CA ALA A 341 -14.39 3.17 -6.40
C ALA A 341 -14.68 4.65 -6.19
N ASP A 342 -14.53 5.12 -4.95
CA ASP A 342 -14.42 6.54 -4.70
C ASP A 342 -13.13 7.07 -5.37
N PHE A 343 -13.16 8.29 -5.91
CA PHE A 343 -12.00 8.86 -6.58
C PHE A 343 -11.02 9.52 -5.59
N ASP A 344 -11.52 10.38 -4.72
CA ASP A 344 -10.70 11.26 -3.90
C ASP A 344 -9.98 10.52 -2.78
N PHE A 345 -8.65 10.70 -2.69
CA PHE A 345 -7.80 10.00 -1.72
C PHE A 345 -7.76 8.47 -1.87
N THR A 346 -8.64 7.88 -2.67
CA THR A 346 -8.69 6.45 -2.99
C THR A 346 -7.85 6.18 -4.25
N CYS A 347 -8.12 6.92 -5.34
CA CYS A 347 -7.38 6.86 -6.59
C CYS A 347 -6.19 7.83 -6.64
N THR A 348 -6.22 8.91 -5.86
CA THR A 348 -5.21 10.00 -5.85
C THR A 348 -4.67 10.24 -4.44
N ASP A 349 -3.56 10.96 -4.29
CA ASP A 349 -3.09 11.45 -2.97
C ASP A 349 -3.68 12.82 -2.61
N LEU A 350 -4.20 13.55 -3.60
CA LEU A 350 -4.81 14.88 -3.46
C LEU A 350 -6.30 14.79 -3.80
N GLY A 351 -7.14 15.38 -2.97
CA GLY A 351 -8.58 15.52 -3.26
C GLY A 351 -8.85 16.54 -4.38
N SER A 352 -9.86 16.26 -5.18
CA SER A 352 -10.31 17.04 -6.33
C SER A 352 -10.64 18.48 -5.96
N LEU A 353 -11.25 18.70 -4.79
CA LEU A 353 -11.56 20.04 -4.29
C LEU A 353 -10.32 20.95 -4.20
N GLY A 354 -9.19 20.43 -3.72
CA GLY A 354 -7.95 21.21 -3.62
C GLY A 354 -7.33 21.49 -4.99
N VAL A 355 -7.60 20.66 -6.00
CA VAL A 355 -7.19 20.94 -7.39
C VAL A 355 -8.05 22.07 -7.97
N LEU A 356 -9.37 22.01 -7.77
CA LEU A 356 -10.30 23.05 -8.21
C LEU A 356 -10.01 24.41 -7.55
N GLU A 357 -9.66 24.41 -6.25
CA GLU A 357 -9.17 25.61 -5.54
C GLU A 357 -8.01 26.27 -6.27
N ASN A 358 -6.99 25.49 -6.60
CA ASN A 358 -5.79 26.00 -7.24
C ASN A 358 -6.10 26.58 -8.62
N ILE A 359 -6.98 25.94 -9.39
CA ILE A 359 -7.43 26.46 -10.69
C ILE A 359 -8.14 27.80 -10.51
N ALA A 360 -9.07 27.89 -9.55
CA ALA A 360 -9.81 29.12 -9.27
C ALA A 360 -8.88 30.27 -8.86
N ILE A 361 -7.95 30.00 -7.94
CA ILE A 361 -6.94 30.98 -7.50
C ILE A 361 -6.07 31.44 -8.68
N MET A 362 -5.55 30.50 -9.49
CA MET A 362 -4.70 30.85 -10.63
C MET A 362 -5.46 31.65 -11.69
N THR A 363 -6.74 31.35 -11.90
CA THR A 363 -7.63 32.08 -12.81
C THR A 363 -7.83 33.51 -12.33
N ALA A 364 -8.16 33.70 -11.04
CA ALA A 364 -8.32 35.02 -10.45
C ALA A 364 -7.00 35.83 -10.48
N GLN A 365 -5.84 35.19 -10.25
CA GLN A 365 -4.54 35.86 -10.32
C GLN A 365 -4.21 36.38 -11.74
N LYS A 366 -4.55 35.62 -12.78
CA LYS A 366 -4.39 36.07 -14.17
C LYS A 366 -5.31 37.27 -14.46
N ALA A 367 -6.55 37.24 -13.99
CA ALA A 367 -7.49 38.36 -14.13
C ALA A 367 -7.00 39.63 -13.41
N ASP A 368 -6.53 39.50 -12.17
CA ASP A 368 -5.96 40.60 -11.39
C ASP A 368 -4.77 41.26 -12.10
N GLN A 369 -3.89 40.48 -12.72
CA GLN A 369 -2.73 41.00 -13.47
C GLN A 369 -3.13 41.77 -14.73
N LEU A 370 -4.16 41.30 -15.45
CA LEU A 370 -4.67 41.97 -16.65
C LEU A 370 -5.31 43.34 -16.30
N LEU A 371 -5.90 43.45 -15.11
CA LEU A 371 -6.54 44.67 -14.63
C LEU A 371 -5.57 45.70 -14.03
N GLN A 372 -4.34 45.34 -13.71
CA GLN A 372 -3.31 46.29 -13.23
C GLN A 372 -2.87 47.32 -14.30
N GLY A 373 -3.38 47.24 -15.53
CA GLY A 373 -3.09 48.17 -16.63
C GLY A 373 -4.30 48.90 -17.25
N GLN A 374 -5.52 48.76 -16.70
CA GLN A 374 -6.72 49.44 -17.21
C GLN A 374 -7.47 50.19 -16.09
N ASP A 375 -8.14 51.29 -16.48
CA ASP A 375 -8.86 52.20 -15.58
C ASP A 375 -9.90 51.46 -14.71
N ARG A 376 -9.94 51.82 -13.41
CA ARG A 376 -10.60 51.05 -12.33
C ARG A 376 -12.13 51.17 -12.28
N ASP A 377 -12.82 51.14 -13.41
CA ASP A 377 -14.28 51.36 -13.44
C ASP A 377 -15.12 50.11 -13.77
N LYS A 378 -14.57 48.89 -13.62
CA LYS A 378 -15.37 47.64 -13.68
C LYS A 378 -15.36 46.88 -12.35
N PRO A 379 -16.43 46.99 -11.53
CA PRO A 379 -16.64 46.13 -10.38
C PRO A 379 -17.43 44.89 -10.82
N SER A 380 -16.78 43.73 -11.01
CA SER A 380 -17.54 42.46 -11.10
C SER A 380 -16.76 41.16 -10.87
N HIS A 381 -15.42 41.17 -10.70
CA HIS A 381 -14.67 39.93 -10.43
C HIS A 381 -14.12 39.89 -8.98
N ILE A 382 -14.19 38.72 -8.35
CA ILE A 382 -13.59 38.48 -7.04
C ILE A 382 -12.06 38.49 -7.21
N THR A 383 -11.36 39.30 -6.40
CA THR A 383 -9.89 39.34 -6.46
C THR A 383 -9.29 38.02 -5.98
N SER A 384 -8.07 37.69 -6.42
CA SER A 384 -7.40 36.46 -5.96
C SER A 384 -7.14 36.44 -4.45
N THR A 385 -7.07 37.60 -3.80
CA THR A 385 -6.92 37.70 -2.34
C THR A 385 -8.25 37.40 -1.64
N ASP A 386 -9.34 38.00 -2.11
CA ASP A 386 -10.66 37.76 -1.55
C ASP A 386 -11.10 36.30 -1.76
N LEU A 387 -10.81 35.72 -2.93
CA LEU A 387 -11.09 34.31 -3.22
C LEU A 387 -10.39 33.38 -2.23
N LYS A 388 -9.10 33.61 -1.95
CA LYS A 388 -8.34 32.84 -0.96
C LYS A 388 -8.93 32.96 0.44
N ASN A 389 -9.29 34.18 0.85
CA ASN A 389 -9.87 34.42 2.18
C ASN A 389 -11.22 33.71 2.31
N THR A 390 -12.10 33.82 1.31
CA THR A 390 -13.40 33.14 1.30
C THR A 390 -13.22 31.63 1.30
N TRP A 391 -12.28 31.10 0.53
CA TRP A 391 -11.98 29.66 0.51
C TRP A 391 -11.46 29.16 1.87
N GLU A 392 -10.55 29.90 2.49
CA GLU A 392 -10.02 29.55 3.81
C GLU A 392 -11.16 29.52 4.86
N LEU A 393 -12.06 30.50 4.84
CA LEU A 393 -13.23 30.53 5.73
C LEU A 393 -14.15 29.33 5.52
N LEU A 394 -14.49 29.01 4.26
CA LEU A 394 -15.34 27.86 3.91
C LEU A 394 -14.71 26.53 4.32
N SER A 395 -13.40 26.38 4.09
CA SER A 395 -12.64 25.19 4.45
C SER A 395 -12.55 24.99 5.97
N GLN A 396 -12.28 26.06 6.71
CA GLN A 396 -12.24 26.04 8.18
C GLN A 396 -13.62 25.69 8.76
N GLN A 397 -14.69 26.29 8.24
CA GLN A 397 -16.06 26.00 8.67
C GLN A 397 -16.42 24.53 8.40
N SER A 398 -16.16 24.05 7.18
CA SER A 398 -16.48 22.65 6.80
C SER A 398 -15.71 21.64 7.64
N THR A 399 -14.42 21.92 7.91
CA THR A 399 -13.60 21.08 8.80
C THR A 399 -14.13 21.08 10.23
N PHE A 400 -14.53 22.24 10.74
CA PHE A 400 -15.08 22.37 12.09
C PHE A 400 -16.41 21.63 12.26
N GLU A 401 -17.33 21.78 11.31
CA GLU A 401 -18.62 21.09 11.32
C GLU A 401 -18.43 19.57 11.22
N TYR A 402 -17.59 19.12 10.28
CA TYR A 402 -17.24 17.70 10.15
C TYR A 402 -16.66 17.15 11.46
N ASP A 403 -15.68 17.84 12.06
CA ASP A 403 -15.04 17.42 13.31
C ASP A 403 -16.04 17.35 14.48
N ASN A 404 -17.00 18.27 14.53
CA ASN A 404 -18.03 18.26 15.55
C ASN A 404 -19.03 17.12 15.34
N CYS A 405 -19.42 16.83 14.10
CA CYS A 405 -20.25 15.67 13.78
C CYS A 405 -19.55 14.37 14.17
N ILE A 406 -18.28 14.19 13.80
CA ILE A 406 -17.49 13.02 14.23
C ILE A 406 -17.41 12.95 15.76
N LYS A 407 -17.16 14.06 16.47
CA LYS A 407 -17.16 14.06 17.93
C LYS A 407 -18.50 13.61 18.52
N LYS A 408 -19.62 14.13 18.00
CA LYS A 408 -20.96 13.74 18.43
C LYS A 408 -21.21 12.25 18.22
N ILE A 409 -20.87 11.73 17.04
CA ILE A 409 -20.96 10.29 16.72
C ILE A 409 -20.18 9.47 17.75
N MET A 410 -18.98 9.93 18.10
CA MET A 410 -18.09 9.23 19.05
C MET A 410 -18.48 9.41 20.53
N LEU A 411 -19.44 10.29 20.88
CA LEU A 411 -20.00 10.42 22.23
C LEU A 411 -21.02 9.31 22.55
N GLY A 412 -21.52 8.60 21.54
CA GLY A 412 -22.40 7.46 21.71
C GLY A 412 -21.77 6.31 22.49
N GLU A 413 -22.59 5.34 22.89
CA GLU A 413 -22.08 4.12 23.49
C GLU A 413 -21.40 3.26 22.42
N LYS A 414 -20.15 2.86 22.70
CA LYS A 414 -19.41 1.98 21.81
C LYS A 414 -20.08 0.61 21.73
N ALA A 415 -20.48 0.21 20.52
CA ALA A 415 -21.12 -1.08 20.29
C ALA A 415 -20.14 -2.25 20.53
N LEU A 416 -20.62 -3.28 21.24
CA LEU A 416 -19.87 -4.53 21.46
C LEU A 416 -19.88 -5.43 20.22
N ASN A 417 -21.01 -5.44 19.51
CA ASN A 417 -21.22 -6.18 18.26
C ASN A 417 -21.50 -5.20 17.12
N PHE A 418 -21.39 -5.66 15.88
CA PHE A 418 -21.68 -4.83 14.71
C PHE A 418 -23.12 -4.29 14.77
N ASN A 419 -23.25 -2.96 14.80
CA ASN A 419 -24.52 -2.23 14.87
C ASN A 419 -24.69 -1.37 13.62
N TYR A 420 -25.20 -1.98 12.55
CA TYR A 420 -25.42 -1.28 11.28
C TYR A 420 -26.42 -0.12 11.42
N HIS A 421 -27.59 -0.37 12.01
CA HIS A 421 -28.62 0.66 12.15
C HIS A 421 -28.13 1.88 12.93
N GLY A 422 -27.39 1.67 14.02
CA GLY A 422 -26.80 2.76 14.80
C GLY A 422 -25.77 3.56 13.99
N LEU A 423 -24.92 2.88 13.22
CA LEU A 423 -23.95 3.53 12.33
C LEU A 423 -24.65 4.33 11.24
N HIS A 424 -25.65 3.72 10.58
CA HIS A 424 -26.45 4.36 9.54
C HIS A 424 -27.11 5.64 10.06
N SER A 425 -27.84 5.57 11.17
CA SER A 425 -28.47 6.76 11.78
C SER A 425 -27.44 7.85 12.12
N ALA A 426 -26.26 7.48 12.62
CA ALA A 426 -25.20 8.43 12.95
C ALA A 426 -24.60 9.10 11.69
N LEU A 427 -24.42 8.34 10.61
CA LEU A 427 -23.88 8.86 9.34
C LEU A 427 -24.90 9.68 8.55
N VAL A 428 -26.20 9.49 8.76
CA VAL A 428 -27.24 10.39 8.21
C VAL A 428 -27.10 11.82 8.76
N GLU A 429 -26.76 12.00 10.05
CA GLU A 429 -26.47 13.34 10.61
C GLU A 429 -25.23 13.97 9.96
N LEU A 430 -24.19 13.16 9.71
CA LEU A 430 -22.99 13.60 8.99
C LEU A 430 -23.35 14.03 7.55
N SER A 431 -24.21 13.26 6.87
CA SER A 431 -24.68 13.49 5.52
C SER A 431 -25.25 14.91 5.32
N SER A 432 -26.08 15.36 6.26
CA SER A 432 -26.65 16.72 6.24
C SER A 432 -25.57 17.81 6.31
N SER A 433 -24.53 17.58 7.11
CA SER A 433 -23.43 18.55 7.26
C SER A 433 -22.53 18.59 6.02
N GLU A 434 -22.23 17.43 5.43
CA GLU A 434 -21.44 17.33 4.20
C GLU A 434 -22.16 17.98 3.01
N GLY A 435 -23.45 17.67 2.81
CA GLY A 435 -24.26 18.28 1.75
C GLY A 435 -24.37 19.80 1.87
N GLN A 436 -24.51 20.33 3.10
CA GLN A 436 -24.48 21.77 3.34
C GLN A 436 -23.12 22.40 3.03
N ALA A 437 -22.00 21.72 3.37
CA ALA A 437 -20.66 22.19 3.06
C ALA A 437 -20.43 22.29 1.56
N VAL A 438 -20.80 21.25 0.80
CA VAL A 438 -20.74 21.24 -0.67
C VAL A 438 -21.58 22.38 -1.25
N SER A 439 -22.84 22.51 -0.78
CA SER A 439 -23.75 23.58 -1.22
C SER A 439 -23.21 24.98 -0.95
N ARG A 440 -22.55 25.22 0.18
CA ARG A 440 -21.93 26.52 0.50
C ARG A 440 -20.74 26.84 -0.41
N ILE A 441 -19.89 25.85 -0.70
CA ILE A 441 -18.76 26.06 -1.61
C ILE A 441 -19.28 26.50 -2.98
N PHE A 442 -20.27 25.80 -3.53
CA PHE A 442 -20.82 26.16 -4.82
C PHE A 442 -21.64 27.47 -4.79
N GLY A 443 -22.48 27.67 -3.77
CA GLY A 443 -23.29 28.87 -3.60
C GLY A 443 -22.46 30.14 -3.37
N SER A 444 -21.23 30.03 -2.87
CA SER A 444 -20.32 31.17 -2.72
C SER A 444 -19.72 31.67 -4.03
N GLY A 445 -19.85 30.90 -5.12
CA GLY A 445 -19.31 31.26 -6.42
C GLY A 445 -17.78 31.24 -6.52
N VAL A 446 -17.05 30.73 -5.51
CA VAL A 446 -15.58 30.68 -5.50
C VAL A 446 -14.97 29.86 -6.63
N LEU A 447 -15.74 28.93 -7.22
CA LEU A 447 -15.33 28.16 -8.38
C LEU A 447 -15.79 28.78 -9.71
N LYS A 448 -16.68 29.76 -9.70
CA LYS A 448 -17.22 30.39 -10.92
C LYS A 448 -16.08 31.02 -11.73
N GLY A 449 -16.11 30.83 -13.04
CA GLY A 449 -15.12 31.40 -13.95
C GLY A 449 -13.93 30.48 -14.27
N ILE A 450 -13.80 29.31 -13.64
CA ILE A 450 -12.80 28.32 -14.06
C ILE A 450 -13.13 27.78 -15.45
N SER A 451 -12.10 27.56 -16.27
CA SER A 451 -12.29 27.04 -17.63
C SER A 451 -12.33 25.51 -17.66
N LEU A 452 -13.15 24.95 -18.54
CA LEU A 452 -13.20 23.51 -18.80
C LEU A 452 -11.82 22.98 -19.24
N GLU A 453 -11.06 23.77 -20.02
CA GLU A 453 -9.73 23.36 -20.47
C GLU A 453 -8.73 23.30 -19.32
N ASP A 454 -8.76 24.27 -18.39
CA ASP A 454 -7.91 24.23 -17.20
C ASP A 454 -8.27 23.05 -16.29
N ILE A 455 -9.56 22.71 -16.15
CA ILE A 455 -10.01 21.50 -15.43
C ILE A 455 -9.44 20.24 -16.09
N LYS A 456 -9.59 20.11 -17.42
CA LYS A 456 -9.07 18.95 -18.16
C LYS A 456 -7.55 18.84 -18.04
N GLN A 457 -6.84 19.96 -18.18
CA GLN A 457 -5.39 20.00 -18.08
C GLN A 457 -4.91 19.65 -16.67
N ALA A 458 -5.57 20.16 -15.63
CA ALA A 458 -5.28 19.81 -14.26
C ALA A 458 -5.52 18.32 -14.00
N GLY A 459 -6.63 17.76 -14.50
CA GLY A 459 -6.94 16.34 -14.43
C GLY A 459 -5.82 15.48 -15.02
N LYS A 460 -5.38 15.78 -16.25
CA LYS A 460 -4.23 15.10 -16.90
C LYS A 460 -2.92 15.15 -16.09
N CYS A 461 -2.76 16.17 -15.25
CA CYS A 461 -1.59 16.35 -14.38
C CYS A 461 -1.75 15.68 -13.00
N MET A 462 -2.93 15.14 -12.67
CA MET A 462 -3.15 14.47 -11.40
C MET A 462 -2.33 13.18 -11.33
N ILE A 463 -1.63 13.01 -10.20
CA ILE A 463 -0.85 11.81 -9.93
C ILE A 463 -1.78 10.78 -9.28
N LEU A 464 -2.10 9.74 -10.05
CA LEU A 464 -2.82 8.58 -9.53
C LEU A 464 -1.90 7.72 -8.67
N LYS A 465 -2.48 7.10 -7.65
CA LYS A 465 -1.77 6.14 -6.81
C LYS A 465 -1.24 4.98 -7.65
N ASN A 466 -0.06 4.51 -7.28
CA ASN A 466 0.59 3.42 -7.98
C ASN A 466 -0.33 2.19 -8.11
N GLY A 467 -0.44 1.67 -9.34
CA GLY A 467 -1.25 0.50 -9.68
C GLY A 467 -2.72 0.80 -9.99
N CYS A 468 -3.25 1.97 -9.62
CA CYS A 468 -4.64 2.37 -9.83
C CYS A 468 -5.03 2.36 -11.32
N MET A 469 -4.34 3.15 -12.13
CA MET A 469 -4.60 3.22 -13.58
C MET A 469 -4.43 1.86 -14.27
N ASN A 470 -3.41 1.07 -13.89
CA ASN A 470 -3.21 -0.25 -14.47
C ASN A 470 -4.35 -1.22 -14.10
N PHE A 471 -4.87 -1.15 -12.88
CA PHE A 471 -6.01 -1.93 -12.46
C PHE A 471 -7.25 -1.61 -13.32
N PHE A 472 -7.64 -0.34 -13.40
CA PHE A 472 -8.82 0.05 -14.18
C PHE A 472 -8.67 -0.25 -15.69
N LYS A 473 -7.48 -0.07 -16.27
CA LYS A 473 -7.19 -0.47 -17.66
C LYS A 473 -7.46 -1.95 -17.93
N LYS A 474 -7.29 -2.81 -16.93
CA LYS A 474 -7.53 -4.25 -17.08
C LYS A 474 -8.98 -4.60 -16.80
N VAL A 475 -9.60 -4.07 -15.75
CA VAL A 475 -11.02 -4.33 -15.46
C VAL A 475 -11.93 -3.83 -16.58
N ASN A 476 -11.64 -2.67 -17.18
CA ASN A 476 -12.43 -2.11 -18.27
C ASN A 476 -12.39 -2.93 -19.58
N LYS A 477 -11.54 -3.96 -19.66
CA LYS A 477 -11.49 -4.92 -20.78
C LYS A 477 -12.27 -6.20 -20.51
N LEU A 478 -12.85 -6.32 -19.32
CA LEU A 478 -13.59 -7.48 -18.86
C LEU A 478 -15.08 -7.22 -18.96
N ASP A 479 -15.85 -8.30 -18.96
CA ASP A 479 -17.29 -8.21 -18.77
C ASP A 479 -17.60 -7.95 -17.28
N ALA A 480 -17.44 -6.69 -16.88
CA ALA A 480 -17.66 -6.18 -15.52
C ALA A 480 -18.21 -4.76 -15.60
N SER A 481 -19.04 -4.37 -14.64
CA SER A 481 -19.44 -2.97 -14.47
C SER A 481 -18.44 -2.25 -13.57
N VAL A 482 -17.95 -1.08 -13.99
CA VAL A 482 -16.95 -0.31 -13.26
C VAL A 482 -17.39 1.14 -13.13
N ASN A 483 -17.74 1.52 -11.91
CA ASN A 483 -18.27 2.83 -11.56
C ASN A 483 -17.27 3.60 -10.69
N ILE A 484 -16.88 4.80 -11.13
CA ILE A 484 -15.99 5.67 -10.36
C ILE A 484 -16.78 6.89 -9.88
N MET A 485 -16.87 7.03 -8.56
CA MET A 485 -17.64 8.08 -7.91
C MET A 485 -16.75 9.29 -7.62
N SER A 486 -17.19 10.48 -8.03
CA SER A 486 -16.52 11.75 -7.81
C SER A 486 -17.45 12.77 -7.16
N CYS A 487 -17.11 13.26 -5.97
CA CYS A 487 -17.94 14.22 -5.24
C CYS A 487 -17.83 15.67 -5.75
N TRP A 488 -16.88 15.98 -6.65
CA TRP A 488 -16.56 17.38 -6.96
C TRP A 488 -16.66 17.75 -8.43
N SER A 489 -16.10 16.95 -9.35
CA SER A 489 -16.14 17.25 -10.78
C SER A 489 -15.97 15.97 -11.59
N GLU A 490 -16.97 15.68 -12.42
CA GLU A 490 -16.92 14.58 -13.36
C GLU A 490 -15.79 14.79 -14.38
N GLU A 491 -15.66 16.00 -14.95
CA GLU A 491 -14.69 16.29 -16.00
C GLU A 491 -13.24 16.22 -15.50
N LEU A 492 -12.99 16.65 -14.26
CA LEU A 492 -11.66 16.54 -13.65
C LEU A 492 -11.27 15.07 -13.48
N THR A 493 -12.16 14.27 -12.89
CA THR A 493 -11.95 12.84 -12.65
C THR A 493 -11.78 12.08 -13.95
N ARG A 494 -12.67 12.29 -14.92
CA ARG A 494 -12.57 11.70 -16.26
C ARG A 494 -11.25 12.07 -16.94
N SER A 495 -10.81 13.33 -16.82
CA SER A 495 -9.52 13.77 -17.37
C SER A 495 -8.32 13.16 -16.66
N ALA A 496 -8.37 12.95 -15.35
CA ALA A 496 -7.33 12.23 -14.62
C ALA A 496 -7.23 10.75 -15.03
N LEU A 497 -8.34 10.16 -15.43
CA LEU A 497 -8.43 8.77 -15.89
C LEU A 497 -8.23 8.61 -17.41
N SER A 498 -8.26 9.71 -18.17
CA SER A 498 -8.18 9.75 -19.65
C SER A 498 -6.87 9.22 -20.27
N GLY A 499 -5.89 8.78 -19.46
CA GLY A 499 -4.66 8.12 -19.91
C GLY A 499 -4.84 6.74 -20.58
N GLY A 500 -5.98 6.50 -21.26
CA GLY A 500 -6.33 5.30 -22.02
C GLY A 500 -7.66 4.64 -21.65
N LEU A 501 -8.63 5.38 -21.08
CA LEU A 501 -9.89 4.84 -20.51
C LEU A 501 -11.10 5.76 -20.77
N ASP A 502 -11.29 6.21 -22.02
CA ASP A 502 -12.43 7.11 -22.38
C ASP A 502 -13.82 6.46 -22.15
N THR A 503 -13.86 5.15 -21.92
CA THR A 503 -15.09 4.36 -21.72
C THR A 503 -15.43 4.08 -20.26
N LEU A 504 -14.59 4.48 -19.29
CA LEU A 504 -14.93 4.27 -17.89
C LEU A 504 -16.13 5.12 -17.50
N GLU A 505 -17.05 4.52 -16.77
CA GLU A 505 -18.16 5.21 -16.16
C GLU A 505 -17.66 6.01 -14.95
N VAL A 506 -17.73 7.33 -15.07
CA VAL A 506 -17.42 8.28 -14.02
C VAL A 506 -18.71 9.01 -13.71
N ASP A 507 -19.22 8.84 -12.50
CA ASP A 507 -20.34 9.64 -12.01
C ASP A 507 -19.84 10.69 -11.01
N GLY A 508 -20.23 11.93 -11.27
CA GLY A 508 -19.84 13.06 -10.45
C GLY A 508 -20.59 14.33 -10.82
N ASN A 509 -20.31 15.42 -10.11
CA ASN A 509 -20.93 16.72 -10.41
C ASN A 509 -20.53 17.15 -11.84
N ALA A 510 -21.54 17.34 -12.69
CA ALA A 510 -21.38 17.84 -14.05
C ALA A 510 -21.70 19.33 -14.08
N PHE A 511 -20.78 20.11 -14.63
CA PHE A 511 -20.83 21.57 -14.60
C PHE A 511 -21.51 22.14 -15.85
N SER A 512 -22.19 23.28 -15.69
CA SER A 512 -22.71 24.07 -16.80
C SER A 512 -21.67 25.09 -17.26
N TYR A 513 -21.42 25.15 -18.57
CA TYR A 513 -20.40 26.00 -19.17
C TYR A 513 -21.01 26.97 -20.20
N ALA A 514 -20.60 28.22 -20.15
CA ALA A 514 -20.83 29.21 -21.20
C ALA A 514 -19.48 29.58 -21.81
N ASP A 515 -19.32 29.40 -23.13
CA ASP A 515 -18.05 29.60 -23.85
C ASP A 515 -16.85 28.85 -23.21
N GLY A 516 -17.11 27.65 -22.67
CA GLY A 516 -16.10 26.83 -21.99
C GLY A 516 -15.73 27.30 -20.58
N ILE A 517 -16.45 28.27 -20.01
CA ILE A 517 -16.25 28.80 -18.66
C ILE A 517 -17.39 28.37 -17.75
N PHE A 518 -17.05 27.86 -16.56
CA PHE A 518 -18.03 27.41 -15.58
C PHE A 518 -18.90 28.58 -15.09
N THR A 519 -20.22 28.44 -15.27
CA THR A 519 -21.20 29.50 -14.95
C THR A 519 -21.48 29.64 -13.44
N GLY A 520 -21.15 28.60 -12.67
CA GLY A 520 -21.57 28.42 -11.28
C GLY A 520 -22.77 27.49 -11.11
N GLU A 521 -23.34 26.97 -12.20
CA GLU A 521 -24.52 26.09 -12.18
C GLU A 521 -24.19 24.66 -12.59
N PHE A 522 -25.02 23.69 -12.19
CA PHE A 522 -24.83 22.27 -12.46
C PHE A 522 -25.81 21.79 -13.52
N THR A 523 -25.34 20.92 -14.40
CA THR A 523 -26.23 20.08 -15.22
C THR A 523 -26.65 18.83 -14.46
N ARG A 524 -25.76 18.30 -13.59
CA ARG A 524 -26.05 17.21 -12.65
C ARG A 524 -25.27 17.40 -11.36
N GLN A 525 -25.93 17.16 -10.24
CA GLN A 525 -25.30 17.07 -8.92
C GLN A 525 -25.27 15.60 -8.49
N ALA A 526 -24.11 15.11 -8.05
CA ALA A 526 -23.90 13.72 -7.67
C ALA A 526 -23.14 13.62 -6.34
N HIS A 527 -23.50 12.60 -5.55
CA HIS A 527 -22.77 12.12 -4.38
C HIS A 527 -22.33 13.20 -3.36
N GLN A 528 -23.19 14.18 -3.07
CA GLN A 528 -22.85 15.31 -2.19
C GLN A 528 -22.72 14.90 -0.71
N SER A 529 -23.18 13.70 -0.37
CA SER A 529 -23.30 13.24 1.00
C SER A 529 -23.20 11.72 1.10
N VAL A 530 -22.99 11.19 2.32
CA VAL A 530 -22.93 9.75 2.59
C VAL A 530 -24.17 9.01 2.09
N THR A 531 -25.35 9.60 2.27
CA THR A 531 -26.63 9.00 1.84
C THR A 531 -26.81 9.03 0.34
N ASP A 532 -26.33 10.08 -0.34
CA ASP A 532 -26.40 10.16 -1.80
C ASP A 532 -25.46 9.13 -2.45
N LYS A 533 -24.29 8.90 -1.83
CA LYS A 533 -23.38 7.83 -2.24
C LYS A 533 -24.01 6.45 -2.09
N LEU A 534 -24.62 6.20 -0.92
CA LEU A 534 -25.28 4.92 -0.65
C LEU A 534 -26.42 4.67 -1.65
N LYS A 535 -27.29 5.66 -1.83
CA LYS A 535 -28.42 5.54 -2.75
C LYS A 535 -27.96 5.23 -4.17
N TYR A 536 -26.95 5.94 -4.68
CA TYR A 536 -26.40 5.64 -6.01
C TYR A 536 -25.86 4.22 -6.11
N PHE A 537 -25.13 3.77 -5.09
CA PHE A 537 -24.62 2.39 -5.05
C PHE A 537 -25.78 1.37 -5.10
N GLU A 538 -26.83 1.56 -4.30
CA GLU A 538 -28.01 0.69 -4.26
C GLU A 538 -28.76 0.69 -5.60
N ASP A 539 -29.03 1.88 -6.15
CA ASP A 539 -29.71 2.05 -7.44
C ASP A 539 -28.93 1.31 -8.55
N MET A 540 -27.60 1.42 -8.56
CA MET A 540 -26.77 0.79 -9.59
C MET A 540 -26.61 -0.72 -9.46
N VAL A 541 -26.60 -1.24 -8.23
CA VAL A 541 -26.65 -2.69 -8.00
C VAL A 541 -28.00 -3.24 -8.47
N GLN A 542 -29.11 -2.57 -8.12
CA GLN A 542 -30.45 -2.98 -8.51
C GLN A 542 -30.67 -2.93 -10.02
N GLU A 543 -30.24 -1.86 -10.70
CA GLU A 543 -30.35 -1.73 -12.16
C GLU A 543 -29.60 -2.86 -12.87
N ASN A 544 -28.45 -3.30 -12.35
CA ASN A 544 -27.70 -4.41 -12.93
C ASN A 544 -28.43 -5.75 -12.80
N GLU A 545 -29.02 -6.00 -11.62
CA GLU A 545 -29.85 -7.18 -11.38
C GLU A 545 -31.07 -7.20 -12.30
N ASP A 546 -31.72 -6.06 -12.50
CA ASP A 546 -32.90 -5.92 -13.37
C ASP A 546 -32.56 -6.10 -14.85
N GLU A 547 -31.47 -5.52 -15.34
CA GLU A 547 -31.06 -5.56 -16.76
C GLU A 547 -30.54 -6.94 -17.20
N HIS A 548 -29.85 -7.64 -16.30
CA HIS A 548 -29.15 -8.87 -16.66
C HIS A 548 -29.77 -10.14 -16.06
N GLY A 549 -30.63 -10.03 -15.04
CA GLY A 549 -31.23 -11.17 -14.35
C GLY A 549 -30.19 -12.09 -13.70
N LEU A 550 -29.01 -11.55 -13.40
CA LEU A 550 -27.84 -12.23 -12.85
C LEU A 550 -27.57 -11.69 -11.44
N ASP A 551 -27.17 -12.57 -10.52
CA ASP A 551 -26.73 -12.16 -9.18
C ASP A 551 -25.43 -11.33 -9.33
N ALA A 552 -25.36 -10.15 -8.72
CA ALA A 552 -24.18 -9.31 -8.81
C ALA A 552 -23.25 -9.52 -7.61
N LEU A 553 -21.95 -9.71 -7.87
CA LEU A 553 -20.94 -9.58 -6.80
C LEU A 553 -20.47 -8.13 -6.74
N SER A 554 -20.86 -7.43 -5.68
CA SER A 554 -20.54 -6.02 -5.49
C SER A 554 -19.23 -5.81 -4.72
N VAL A 555 -18.35 -4.96 -5.26
CA VAL A 555 -17.09 -4.56 -4.61
C VAL A 555 -17.03 -3.05 -4.50
N PHE A 556 -16.85 -2.52 -3.29
CA PHE A 556 -16.65 -1.09 -3.08
C PHE A 556 -15.25 -0.79 -2.54
N ILE A 557 -14.55 0.16 -3.16
CA ILE A 557 -13.21 0.60 -2.77
C ILE A 557 -13.26 2.05 -2.32
N GLY A 558 -12.90 2.31 -1.06
CA GLY A 558 -12.98 3.65 -0.48
C GLY A 558 -11.93 3.91 0.60
N THR A 559 -11.95 5.11 1.19
CA THR A 559 -10.96 5.52 2.21
C THR A 559 -11.50 6.50 3.25
N SER A 560 -12.71 7.03 3.07
CA SER A 560 -13.29 8.08 3.91
C SER A 560 -14.45 7.56 4.79
N VAL A 561 -14.77 8.29 5.86
CA VAL A 561 -15.95 8.00 6.70
C VAL A 561 -17.22 8.03 5.86
N GLY A 562 -17.29 8.91 4.85
CA GLY A 562 -18.42 9.02 3.94
C GLY A 562 -18.58 7.84 2.98
N ASP A 563 -17.61 6.92 2.92
CA ASP A 563 -17.71 5.69 2.14
C ASP A 563 -18.20 4.51 3.00
N LEU A 564 -18.34 4.67 4.33
CA LEU A 564 -18.56 3.55 5.25
C LEU A 564 -19.85 2.77 4.96
N LEU A 565 -20.93 3.45 4.53
CA LEU A 565 -22.18 2.77 4.22
C LEU A 565 -22.04 1.90 2.96
N CYS A 566 -21.56 2.47 1.86
CA CYS A 566 -21.31 1.71 0.63
C CYS A 566 -20.30 0.56 0.85
N LEU A 567 -19.25 0.80 1.64
CA LEU A 567 -18.28 -0.22 2.01
C LEU A 567 -18.92 -1.39 2.77
N LEU A 568 -19.91 -1.14 3.62
CA LEU A 568 -20.55 -2.17 4.43
C LEU A 568 -21.69 -2.89 3.69
N GLU A 569 -22.38 -2.20 2.80
CA GLU A 569 -23.46 -2.76 1.97
C GLU A 569 -22.92 -3.65 0.85
N ALA A 570 -21.76 -3.29 0.29
CA ALA A 570 -21.10 -4.15 -0.69
C ALA A 570 -20.72 -5.53 -0.12
N ASP A 571 -20.78 -6.55 -0.98
CA ASP A 571 -20.35 -7.92 -0.63
C ASP A 571 -18.90 -7.95 -0.18
N ILE A 572 -18.08 -7.10 -0.81
CA ILE A 572 -16.68 -6.90 -0.48
C ILE A 572 -16.36 -5.41 -0.36
N GLY A 573 -16.38 -4.89 0.87
CA GLY A 573 -15.85 -3.58 1.19
C GLY A 573 -14.32 -3.58 1.37
N ILE A 574 -13.62 -2.79 0.56
CA ILE A 574 -12.16 -2.65 0.60
C ILE A 574 -11.78 -1.20 0.99
N VAL A 575 -11.10 -1.07 2.12
CA VAL A 575 -10.52 0.18 2.59
C VAL A 575 -9.06 0.26 2.17
N ILE A 576 -8.74 1.22 1.29
CA ILE A 576 -7.35 1.47 0.89
C ILE A 576 -6.70 2.55 1.75
N GLY A 577 -5.49 2.27 2.23
CA GLY A 577 -4.70 3.18 3.05
C GLY A 577 -4.99 3.04 4.55
N SER A 578 -4.88 4.15 5.29
CA SER A 578 -4.98 4.14 6.75
C SER A 578 -5.65 5.41 7.27
N ASN A 579 -6.92 5.60 6.92
CA ASN A 579 -7.72 6.69 7.47
C ASN A 579 -8.11 6.37 8.93
N ARG A 580 -7.49 7.08 9.87
CA ARG A 580 -7.70 6.86 11.30
C ARG A 580 -9.15 7.11 11.73
N ARG A 581 -9.80 8.13 11.18
CA ARG A 581 -11.18 8.50 11.54
C ARG A 581 -12.18 7.44 11.07
N LEU A 582 -12.03 6.96 9.83
CA LEU A 582 -12.82 5.84 9.30
C LEU A 582 -12.72 4.62 10.22
N ILE A 583 -11.50 4.25 10.62
CA ILE A 583 -11.27 3.09 11.49
C ILE A 583 -11.85 3.32 12.89
N GLU A 584 -11.69 4.52 13.46
CA GLU A 584 -12.23 4.88 14.78
C GLU A 584 -13.75 4.84 14.81
N VAL A 585 -14.41 5.48 13.83
CA VAL A 585 -15.88 5.48 13.69
C VAL A 585 -16.39 4.06 13.44
N GLY A 586 -15.85 3.33 12.47
CA GLY A 586 -16.28 1.96 12.21
C GLY A 586 -16.15 1.06 13.45
N LYS A 587 -15.00 1.12 14.16
CA LYS A 587 -14.81 0.35 15.40
C LYS A 587 -15.74 0.79 16.54
N HIS A 588 -16.21 2.03 16.53
CA HIS A 588 -17.19 2.51 17.51
C HIS A 588 -18.52 1.76 17.36
N PHE A 589 -18.88 1.38 16.12
CA PHE A 589 -20.09 0.62 15.80
C PHE A 589 -19.85 -0.89 15.58
N GLY A 590 -18.73 -1.42 16.07
CA GLY A 590 -18.42 -2.86 16.01
C GLY A 590 -17.94 -3.37 14.65
N VAL A 591 -17.59 -2.49 13.70
CA VAL A 591 -16.98 -2.89 12.43
C VAL A 591 -15.58 -3.45 12.65
N ARG A 592 -15.30 -4.58 12.01
CA ARG A 592 -14.00 -5.25 12.03
C ARG A 592 -13.20 -4.92 10.78
N PHE A 593 -12.06 -4.27 10.98
CA PHE A 593 -11.07 -4.03 9.93
C PHE A 593 -10.06 -5.16 9.90
N VAL A 594 -10.06 -5.94 8.82
CA VAL A 594 -9.22 -7.13 8.66
C VAL A 594 -8.27 -6.91 7.49
N PRO A 595 -6.95 -7.08 7.64
CA PRO A 595 -6.04 -7.07 6.49
C PRO A 595 -6.55 -8.02 5.42
N LEU A 596 -6.68 -7.55 4.16
CA LEU A 596 -7.30 -8.32 3.08
C LEU A 596 -6.74 -9.73 3.04
N TYR A 597 -5.41 -9.87 3.04
CA TYR A 597 -4.70 -11.15 3.08
C TYR A 597 -5.22 -12.11 4.17
N ALA A 598 -5.30 -11.66 5.42
CA ALA A 598 -5.79 -12.48 6.53
C ALA A 598 -7.26 -12.88 6.33
N GLY A 599 -8.06 -11.95 5.82
CA GLY A 599 -9.45 -12.17 5.47
C GLY A 599 -9.64 -13.24 4.40
N VAL A 600 -8.85 -13.16 3.32
CA VAL A 600 -8.90 -14.13 2.22
C VAL A 600 -8.49 -15.52 2.71
N VAL A 601 -7.45 -15.61 3.56
CA VAL A 601 -6.99 -16.86 4.19
C VAL A 601 -8.12 -17.51 5.00
N ASP A 602 -8.82 -16.73 5.81
CA ASP A 602 -9.92 -17.26 6.63
C ASP A 602 -11.13 -17.68 5.79
N LYS A 603 -11.43 -16.95 4.71
CA LYS A 603 -12.48 -17.32 3.76
C LYS A 603 -12.16 -18.61 3.01
N GLN A 604 -10.92 -18.78 2.55
CA GLN A 604 -10.49 -20.00 1.87
C GLN A 604 -10.56 -21.22 2.78
N LYS A 605 -10.23 -21.08 4.08
CA LYS A 605 -10.41 -22.16 5.06
C LYS A 605 -11.87 -22.58 5.21
N LYS A 606 -12.77 -21.59 5.30
CA LYS A 606 -14.21 -21.85 5.42
C LYS A 606 -14.71 -22.59 4.19
N HIS A 607 -14.33 -22.15 2.99
CA HIS A 607 -14.70 -22.79 1.73
C HIS A 607 -14.23 -24.26 1.67
N SER A 608 -12.97 -24.54 2.02
CA SER A 608 -12.45 -25.91 2.04
C SER A 608 -13.19 -26.83 3.01
N ASN A 609 -13.72 -26.31 4.12
CA ASN A 609 -14.40 -27.10 5.14
C ASN A 609 -15.90 -27.27 4.87
N SER A 610 -16.55 -26.27 4.28
CA SER A 610 -18.01 -26.28 4.07
C SER A 610 -18.44 -26.82 2.71
N GLY A 611 -17.53 -26.84 1.71
CA GLY A 611 -17.85 -27.18 0.33
C GLY A 611 -18.82 -26.18 -0.34
N ASN A 612 -19.13 -25.06 0.32
CA ASN A 612 -20.08 -24.08 -0.19
C ASN A 612 -19.44 -23.29 -1.34
N SER A 613 -20.10 -23.24 -2.50
CA SER A 613 -19.58 -22.55 -3.69
C SER A 613 -19.45 -21.05 -3.46
N ILE A 614 -20.34 -20.46 -2.65
CA ILE A 614 -20.39 -19.01 -2.46
C ILE A 614 -19.60 -18.59 -1.21
N VAL A 615 -18.54 -17.80 -1.44
CA VAL A 615 -17.55 -17.46 -0.41
C VAL A 615 -17.58 -15.97 -0.03
N TRP A 616 -17.93 -15.14 -1.00
CA TRP A 616 -17.96 -13.69 -0.90
C TRP A 616 -19.39 -13.15 -0.99
N MET A 617 -20.33 -13.68 -0.22
CA MET A 617 -21.61 -12.99 0.02
C MET A 617 -21.58 -12.44 1.43
N GLY A 618 -21.62 -11.11 1.54
CA GLY A 618 -21.07 -10.45 2.73
C GLY A 618 -21.56 -9.04 3.01
N GLY A 619 -22.53 -8.55 2.24
CA GLY A 619 -23.23 -7.31 2.57
C GLY A 619 -23.67 -7.35 4.04
N LEU A 620 -23.39 -6.27 4.76
CA LEU A 620 -23.70 -6.09 6.18
C LEU A 620 -23.06 -7.13 7.12
N SER A 621 -21.96 -7.77 6.72
CA SER A 621 -21.20 -8.68 7.59
C SER A 621 -20.47 -7.97 8.75
N GLY A 622 -20.36 -6.64 8.68
CA GLY A 622 -19.56 -5.84 9.62
C GLY A 622 -18.05 -6.04 9.47
N ILE A 623 -17.58 -6.66 8.38
CA ILE A 623 -16.16 -6.88 8.09
C ILE A 623 -15.76 -6.03 6.88
N LEU A 624 -14.73 -5.20 7.06
CA LEU A 624 -14.10 -4.44 5.98
C LEU A 624 -12.66 -4.87 5.80
N TYR A 625 -12.23 -5.04 4.55
CA TYR A 625 -10.89 -5.50 4.22
C TYR A 625 -9.93 -4.33 4.01
N THR A 626 -8.80 -4.32 4.70
CA THR A 626 -7.80 -3.24 4.56
C THR A 626 -6.66 -3.64 3.63
N VAL A 627 -6.25 -2.71 2.77
CA VAL A 627 -5.12 -2.84 1.85
C VAL A 627 -4.22 -1.61 1.91
N SER A 628 -2.94 -1.78 1.61
CA SER A 628 -1.99 -0.66 1.53
C SER A 628 -1.77 -0.13 0.11
N SER A 629 -2.18 -0.88 -0.92
CA SER A 629 -1.99 -0.48 -2.31
C SER A 629 -2.99 -1.12 -3.28
N TRP A 630 -3.20 -0.47 -4.44
CA TRP A 630 -3.97 -1.01 -5.56
C TRP A 630 -3.41 -2.33 -6.12
N THR A 631 -2.15 -2.63 -5.84
CA THR A 631 -1.53 -3.90 -6.25
C THR A 631 -2.17 -5.10 -5.52
N GLU A 632 -2.56 -4.91 -4.26
CA GLU A 632 -3.24 -5.94 -3.46
C GLU A 632 -4.66 -6.19 -4.01
N ILE A 633 -5.38 -5.10 -4.31
CA ILE A 633 -6.71 -5.13 -4.95
C ILE A 633 -6.63 -5.85 -6.30
N HIS A 634 -5.65 -5.49 -7.12
CA HIS A 634 -5.42 -6.14 -8.40
C HIS A 634 -5.22 -7.64 -8.23
N ALA A 635 -4.29 -8.05 -7.36
CA ALA A 635 -3.99 -9.47 -7.15
C ALA A 635 -5.20 -10.25 -6.62
N PHE A 636 -6.04 -9.60 -5.82
CA PHE A 636 -7.25 -10.18 -5.26
C PHE A 636 -8.34 -10.37 -6.32
N ILE A 637 -8.63 -9.34 -7.12
CA ILE A 637 -9.75 -9.34 -8.07
C ILE A 637 -9.36 -10.03 -9.38
N LEU A 638 -8.24 -9.64 -9.97
CA LEU A 638 -7.81 -10.03 -11.32
C LEU A 638 -6.73 -11.11 -11.33
N GLY A 639 -5.98 -11.23 -10.24
CA GLY A 639 -4.93 -12.23 -10.14
C GLY A 639 -3.62 -11.77 -10.76
N ARG A 640 -2.93 -12.72 -11.42
CA ARG A 640 -1.71 -12.41 -12.16
C ARG A 640 -2.07 -11.75 -13.48
N ASP A 641 -1.20 -10.85 -13.92
CA ASP A 641 -1.18 -10.46 -15.33
C ASP A 641 -0.85 -11.70 -16.15
N LEU A 642 -1.87 -12.35 -16.71
CA LEU A 642 -1.68 -13.57 -17.52
C LEU A 642 -0.99 -13.29 -18.85
N LYS A 643 -0.82 -12.02 -19.25
CA LYS A 643 -0.26 -11.62 -20.54
C LYS A 643 0.38 -10.22 -20.51
N ASP A 644 1.46 -10.03 -19.77
CA ASP A 644 2.48 -9.08 -20.23
C ASP A 644 3.60 -9.94 -20.82
N GLU A 645 3.37 -10.38 -22.06
CA GLU A 645 4.43 -10.77 -23.00
C GLU A 645 5.21 -9.50 -23.31
N GLU A 646 6.19 -9.18 -22.48
CA GLU A 646 7.42 -8.49 -22.88
C GLU A 646 8.41 -8.64 -21.72
N LEU A 647 9.37 -9.52 -21.98
CA LEU A 647 10.52 -9.88 -21.15
C LEU A 647 11.65 -8.89 -21.40
#